data_AF-A0A2V6ZEB3-F1
#
_entry.id   AF-A0A2V6ZEB3-F1
#
_cell.length_a   1.000
_cell.length_b   1.000
_cell.length_c   1.000
_cell.angle_alpha   90.00
_cell.angle_beta   90.00
_cell.angle_gamma   90.00
#
_symmetry.space_group_name_H-M   'P 1'
#
loop_
_entity.id
_entity.type
_entity.pdbx_description
1 polymer ?
#
loop_
_entity_poly.entity_id
_entity_poly.type
_entity_poly.pdbx_seq_one_letter_code
_entity_poly.pdbx_strand_id
1 'polypeptide(L)'
;MANSRDRSVGLAGVFSNALEVILAGLGLVSVTAVASGWLTNRLACTPNFGAVDHPGDRALHTTPMPRTGGVAIMATLMVGVTIVLVWLGRRPQPESSDGIGVVLMAAAVLAAHSYWNDLHETTVLTRLGVQAFAATVAVLGARLTLNPAGLSLGLLALPITVLALVWMTNLYNFMDGIDGFAGGMTVVGFTALAGFSFRGGQPMVGWVSLLVVGATAGFLVHNFPPARIFLGDVGSVPLGFLAGSLSLMGVRDGLFDPWVPVLLFSPFVVDATLTLVRRILRRERVWRPHREHYYQRLVLAGWGHRRTVLAEYALMVTSAVTAAAFDGDIPRNQVVIFVSMLPWLLAIRGVSFIPFRLYEGLWRYAGFWDLRNIVIATLTGSLAFYGLIRWGFGLVSYPRSVFLIDGVLLVFMLGGLRMSRRLYRKQSRAARDKRVLIYGAGDSGEMIVRDMRNNSFYEYEPIGFVDDDVAKVGQRIHGIKVLGTRADLSRVIAEQRPDAVLIAISRAGPATIRGIVQALEAFKVPIQTLPSLRDLLDGRVTVSQIRTLSVEDLLHRVPIALESEPVRQIVEGKRILVTGAGGSIGGELCRQIVALHPKRLVMVDRYENGLYAIACEVARSAADRVHAVVADLTDESLMRQVWRTHRPEIVLHAAAHKHVPLMEDNPCEAVLNNVRGSRMLVEAAVAHGVERFMLVSTDKAVNPTSVMGVTKRVAEMLVQTVNGNGPGVFAAVRFGNVLASSGSVVPQFLEEIKSGGPVKVTHPEMRRYFMLIPEAVGLVLQAVTLAKGSDIFALEMGEQVKILDLARNLIRLSGLVPGDEIPIVFTAPRPGEKLSEELVGKDEEVEPSSVASILRIRSRAVLEPAALVTAIRQLEELAAVGDTVALLELLRAIVPTYHPSSAGRG
;
A
#
# COMPACT_ATOMS: atom_id res chain seq x y z
N MET A 1 72.88 -15.82 8.71
CA MET A 1 73.60 -15.31 9.89
C MET A 1 72.99 -13.97 10.29
N ALA A 2 72.65 -13.87 11.58
CA ALA A 2 72.37 -12.68 12.41
C ALA A 2 71.37 -11.61 11.92
N ASN A 3 70.12 -11.68 12.40
CA ASN A 3 69.59 -10.66 13.34
C ASN A 3 68.30 -11.14 14.03
N SER A 4 68.43 -12.07 14.97
CA SER A 4 67.43 -12.32 16.01
C SER A 4 67.61 -11.25 17.10
N ARG A 5 67.01 -10.06 16.93
CA ARG A 5 66.93 -9.06 17.99
C ARG A 5 65.69 -9.33 18.85
N ASP A 6 65.93 -10.14 19.87
CA ASP A 6 65.65 -9.81 21.27
C ASP A 6 64.39 -8.96 21.55
N ARG A 7 63.24 -9.63 21.71
CA ARG A 7 62.02 -9.08 22.33
C ARG A 7 61.93 -9.52 23.80
N SER A 8 63.06 -9.57 24.52
CA SER A 8 63.10 -9.97 25.94
C SER A 8 63.40 -8.81 26.91
N VAL A 9 63.20 -7.56 26.49
CA VAL A 9 63.19 -6.41 27.41
C VAL A 9 61.81 -6.27 28.05
N GLY A 10 61.63 -6.85 29.24
CA GLY A 10 60.77 -6.29 30.29
C GLY A 10 59.29 -6.67 30.32
N LEU A 11 58.94 -7.97 30.37
CA LEU A 11 57.59 -8.42 30.77
C LEU A 11 57.16 -7.89 32.16
N ALA A 12 58.08 -7.49 33.03
CA ALA A 12 57.78 -6.89 34.34
C ALA A 12 57.37 -5.40 34.28
N GLY A 13 57.65 -4.68 33.19
CA GLY A 13 57.25 -3.26 33.00
C GLY A 13 55.95 -3.07 32.19
N VAL A 14 55.44 -4.13 31.57
CA VAL A 14 54.21 -4.12 30.76
C VAL A 14 52.96 -4.29 31.63
N PHE A 15 53.04 -5.06 32.71
CA PHE A 15 51.88 -5.33 33.58
C PHE A 15 51.47 -4.14 34.47
N SER A 16 52.38 -3.24 34.86
CA SER A 16 52.01 -2.00 35.57
C SER A 16 51.32 -0.98 34.65
N ASN A 17 51.65 -0.99 33.34
CA ASN A 17 51.07 -0.08 32.35
C ASN A 17 49.76 -0.59 31.72
N ALA A 18 49.54 -1.90 31.63
CA ALA A 18 48.34 -2.45 30.99
C ALA A 18 47.06 -2.09 31.77
N LEU A 19 47.09 -2.17 33.10
CA LEU A 19 45.97 -1.77 33.94
C LEU A 19 45.70 -0.26 33.84
N GLU A 20 46.74 0.58 33.82
CA GLU A 20 46.59 2.03 33.61
C GLU A 20 45.97 2.36 32.25
N VAL A 21 46.41 1.70 31.17
CA VAL A 21 45.84 1.90 29.83
C VAL A 21 44.38 1.45 29.77
N ILE A 22 44.04 0.32 30.41
CA ILE A 22 42.66 -0.17 30.48
C ILE A 22 41.78 0.81 31.28
N LEU A 23 42.23 1.26 32.45
CA LEU A 23 41.49 2.21 33.30
C LEU A 23 41.33 3.58 32.62
N ALA A 24 42.38 4.09 31.97
CA ALA A 24 42.33 5.32 31.19
C ALA A 24 41.43 5.16 29.96
N GLY A 25 41.46 4.00 29.30
CA GLY A 25 40.54 3.62 28.21
C GLY A 25 39.09 3.63 28.65
N LEU A 26 38.76 2.94 29.74
CA LEU A 26 37.41 2.90 30.31
C LEU A 26 36.94 4.28 30.76
N GLY A 27 37.82 5.07 31.39
CA GLY A 27 37.53 6.45 31.77
C GLY A 27 37.20 7.33 30.57
N LEU A 28 38.02 7.24 29.50
CA LEU A 28 37.82 8.00 28.27
C LEU A 28 36.51 7.63 27.57
N VAL A 29 36.22 6.33 27.43
CA VAL A 29 34.97 5.82 26.87
C VAL A 29 33.77 6.31 27.69
N SER A 30 33.87 6.27 29.03
CA SER A 30 32.79 6.70 29.91
C SER A 30 32.51 8.21 29.79
N VAL A 31 33.55 9.04 29.84
CA VAL A 31 33.40 10.51 29.72
C VAL A 31 32.83 10.90 28.37
N THR A 32 33.36 10.31 27.29
CA THR A 32 32.87 10.60 25.93
C THR A 32 31.46 10.08 25.69
N ALA A 33 31.10 8.91 26.24
CA ALA A 33 29.74 8.39 26.18
C ALA A 33 28.74 9.26 26.95
N VAL A 34 29.09 9.74 28.15
CA VAL A 34 28.23 10.65 28.92
C VAL A 34 28.05 11.98 28.17
N ALA A 35 29.14 12.57 27.66
CA ALA A 35 29.07 13.82 26.90
C ALA A 35 28.24 13.67 25.62
N SER A 36 28.44 12.58 24.87
CA SER A 36 27.73 12.32 23.62
C SER A 36 26.26 12.00 23.87
N GLY A 37 25.95 11.20 24.90
CA GLY A 37 24.57 10.92 25.32
C GLY A 37 23.84 12.18 25.76
N TRP A 38 24.47 13.04 26.55
CA TRP A 38 23.88 14.33 26.94
C TRP A 38 23.57 15.22 25.74
N LEU A 39 24.50 15.36 24.79
CA LEU A 39 24.32 16.17 23.60
C LEU A 39 23.27 15.56 22.66
N THR A 40 23.29 14.24 22.49
CA THR A 40 22.30 13.48 21.70
C THR A 40 20.90 13.67 22.27
N ASN A 41 20.73 13.59 23.60
CA ASN A 41 19.45 13.83 24.26
C ASN A 41 18.94 15.26 24.03
N ARG A 42 19.83 16.27 24.07
CA ARG A 42 19.47 17.66 23.76
C ARG A 42 19.00 17.81 22.32
N LEU A 43 19.71 17.21 21.37
CA LEU A 43 19.32 17.25 19.95
C LEU A 43 17.99 16.52 19.70
N ALA A 44 17.78 15.36 20.33
CA ALA A 44 16.54 14.59 20.22
C ALA A 44 15.31 15.37 20.74
N CYS A 45 15.49 16.18 21.79
CA CYS A 45 14.42 17.00 22.37
C CYS A 45 14.20 18.35 21.67
N THR A 46 15.01 18.71 20.66
CA THR A 46 14.96 20.02 20.00
C THR A 46 14.64 19.85 18.51
N PRO A 47 13.36 19.64 18.13
CA PRO A 47 12.97 19.32 16.75
C PRO A 47 13.28 20.43 15.73
N ASN A 48 13.53 21.68 16.18
CA ASN A 48 13.91 22.81 15.31
C ASN A 48 15.43 22.88 15.03
N PHE A 49 16.24 21.99 15.59
CA PHE A 49 17.69 21.98 15.38
C PHE A 49 18.06 21.08 14.18
N GLY A 50 17.65 21.50 12.98
CA GLY A 50 18.10 20.91 11.70
C GLY A 50 17.16 19.86 11.07
N ALA A 51 17.74 18.99 10.23
CA ALA A 51 17.05 18.07 9.33
C ALA A 51 16.18 17.03 10.07
N VAL A 52 14.87 17.08 9.85
CA VAL A 52 13.88 16.11 10.34
C VAL A 52 13.50 15.17 9.21
N ASP A 53 13.60 13.86 9.45
CA ASP A 53 13.05 12.86 8.56
C ASP A 53 11.53 12.77 8.75
N HIS A 54 10.77 12.94 7.68
CA HIS A 54 9.32 12.76 7.71
C HIS A 54 8.97 11.38 7.14
N PRO A 55 8.18 10.55 7.86
CA PRO A 55 7.85 9.21 7.42
C PRO A 55 7.01 9.25 6.14
N GLY A 56 7.59 8.88 5.01
CA GLY A 56 6.88 8.58 3.76
C GLY A 56 6.64 7.09 3.57
N ASP A 57 6.08 6.69 2.41
CA ASP A 57 5.82 5.28 2.02
C ASP A 57 7.05 4.35 2.11
N ARG A 58 8.24 4.95 2.24
CA ARG A 58 9.56 4.32 2.23
C ARG A 58 10.33 4.44 3.55
N ALA A 59 9.74 4.99 4.61
CA ALA A 59 10.29 4.97 5.97
C ALA A 59 9.84 3.74 6.79
N LEU A 60 10.76 3.07 7.50
CA LEU A 60 10.42 1.95 8.42
C LEU A 60 9.85 2.45 9.75
N HIS A 61 10.00 3.76 10.02
CA HIS A 61 9.47 4.44 11.17
C HIS A 61 8.15 5.14 10.85
N THR A 62 7.35 5.40 11.88
CA THR A 62 5.98 5.97 11.76
C THR A 62 5.87 7.40 12.25
N THR A 63 6.92 7.96 12.88
CA THR A 63 6.92 9.31 13.48
C THR A 63 8.10 10.12 12.94
N PRO A 64 7.94 11.44 12.69
CA PRO A 64 9.06 12.28 12.29
C PRO A 64 10.21 12.23 13.30
N MET A 65 11.45 12.08 12.82
CA MET A 65 12.62 11.93 13.68
C MET A 65 13.80 12.82 13.25
N PRO A 66 14.51 13.47 14.19
CA PRO A 66 15.72 14.22 13.86
C PRO A 66 16.83 13.31 13.29
N ARG A 67 17.55 13.78 12.26
CA ARG A 67 18.72 13.09 11.66
C ARG A 67 20.07 13.64 12.14
N THR A 68 20.10 14.37 13.25
CA THR A 68 21.28 15.11 13.72
C THR A 68 22.14 14.37 14.73
N GLY A 69 21.92 13.06 14.94
CA GLY A 69 22.67 12.26 15.91
C GLY A 69 24.19 12.26 15.67
N GLY A 70 24.61 12.26 14.41
CA GLY A 70 26.02 12.35 14.02
C GLY A 70 26.74 13.61 14.48
N VAL A 71 26.02 14.73 14.68
CA VAL A 71 26.60 15.98 15.20
C VAL A 71 27.16 15.75 16.61
N ALA A 72 26.43 15.02 17.47
CA ALA A 72 26.89 14.74 18.82
C ALA A 72 28.15 13.87 18.85
N ILE A 73 28.18 12.85 17.97
CA ILE A 73 29.34 11.95 17.84
C ILE A 73 30.57 12.74 17.37
N MET A 74 30.44 13.55 16.31
CA MET A 74 31.58 14.28 15.75
C MET A 74 32.07 15.39 16.68
N ALA A 75 31.17 16.13 17.34
CA ALA A 75 31.57 17.15 18.31
C ALA A 75 32.36 16.56 19.48
N THR A 76 31.88 15.44 20.05
CA THR A 76 32.57 14.77 21.17
C THR A 76 33.87 14.11 20.74
N LEU A 77 33.92 13.55 19.53
CA LEU A 77 35.15 13.01 18.95
C LEU A 77 36.23 14.11 18.81
N MET A 78 35.89 15.27 18.23
CA MET A 78 36.86 16.36 18.01
C MET A 78 37.40 16.94 19.33
N VAL A 79 36.54 17.12 20.34
CA VAL A 79 36.96 17.54 21.68
C VAL A 79 37.84 16.46 22.32
N GLY A 80 37.42 15.20 22.25
CA GLY A 80 38.17 14.07 22.80
C GLY A 80 39.55 13.90 22.18
N VAL A 81 39.66 14.01 20.85
CA VAL A 81 40.94 13.99 20.12
C VAL A 81 41.84 15.11 20.62
N THR A 82 41.31 16.33 20.77
CA THR A 82 42.09 17.48 21.24
C THR A 82 42.65 17.22 22.65
N ILE A 83 41.83 16.67 23.55
CA ILE A 83 42.26 16.29 24.91
C ILE A 83 43.34 15.22 24.87
N VAL A 84 43.16 14.17 24.06
CA VAL A 84 44.11 13.07 23.90
C VAL A 84 45.45 13.58 23.33
N LEU A 85 45.42 14.46 22.34
CA LEU A 85 46.62 15.08 21.77
C LEU A 85 47.34 15.96 22.78
N VAL A 86 46.62 16.74 23.59
CA VAL A 86 47.21 17.56 24.67
C VAL A 86 47.80 16.68 25.79
N TRP A 87 47.12 15.58 26.12
CA TRP A 87 47.57 14.63 27.15
C TRP A 87 48.82 13.85 26.69
N LEU A 88 48.84 13.39 25.43
CA LEU A 88 49.96 12.64 24.84
C LEU A 88 51.11 13.52 24.36
N GLY A 89 50.86 14.78 24.00
CA GLY A 89 51.88 15.77 23.64
C GLY A 89 52.82 16.14 24.79
N ARG A 90 52.53 15.67 26.02
CA ARG A 90 53.42 15.74 27.19
C ARG A 90 54.38 14.54 27.31
N ARG A 91 54.31 13.58 26.38
CA ARG A 91 55.19 12.39 26.31
C ARG A 91 55.93 12.36 24.96
N PRO A 92 57.15 11.81 24.87
CA PRO A 92 57.85 11.67 23.58
C PRO A 92 57.02 10.84 22.60
N GLN A 93 56.69 11.43 21.45
CA GLN A 93 55.86 10.75 20.45
C GLN A 93 56.67 9.68 19.71
N PRO A 94 56.14 8.46 19.53
CA PRO A 94 56.71 7.51 18.58
C PRO A 94 56.53 8.03 17.15
N GLU A 95 57.46 7.70 16.24
CA GLU A 95 57.42 8.03 14.80
C GLU A 95 56.12 7.58 14.08
N SER A 96 55.25 6.81 14.75
CA SER A 96 54.03 6.21 14.22
C SER A 96 52.77 7.09 14.31
N SER A 97 52.86 8.40 14.56
CA SER A 97 51.72 9.34 14.55
C SER A 97 51.48 10.03 13.20
N ASP A 98 52.34 9.77 12.21
CA ASP A 98 52.29 10.39 10.89
C ASP A 98 50.96 10.11 10.15
N GLY A 99 50.21 11.20 9.91
CA GLY A 99 49.00 11.20 9.08
C GLY A 99 47.67 11.14 9.81
N ILE A 100 47.61 10.84 11.12
CA ILE A 100 46.33 10.72 11.84
C ILE A 100 45.54 12.03 11.87
N GLY A 101 46.25 13.17 11.99
CA GLY A 101 45.62 14.50 11.93
C GLY A 101 44.98 14.79 10.57
N VAL A 102 45.57 14.31 9.47
CA VAL A 102 45.01 14.45 8.12
C VAL A 102 43.74 13.63 7.99
N VAL A 103 43.74 12.40 8.50
CA VAL A 103 42.54 11.53 8.52
C VAL A 103 41.40 12.17 9.31
N LEU A 104 41.69 12.70 10.50
CA LEU A 104 40.69 13.35 11.36
C LEU A 104 40.14 14.64 10.74
N MET A 105 41.00 15.44 10.10
CA MET A 105 40.59 16.62 9.35
C MET A 105 39.71 16.25 8.15
N ALA A 106 40.07 15.22 7.38
CA ALA A 106 39.25 14.74 6.27
C ALA A 106 37.88 14.23 6.76
N ALA A 107 37.83 13.52 7.90
CA ALA A 107 36.59 13.10 8.52
C ALA A 107 35.72 14.30 8.98
N ALA A 108 36.33 15.35 9.54
CA ALA A 108 35.62 16.58 9.94
C ALA A 108 35.05 17.33 8.72
N VAL A 109 35.79 17.41 7.61
CA VAL A 109 35.30 17.99 6.35
C VAL A 109 34.11 17.19 5.80
N LEU A 110 34.19 15.85 5.83
CA LEU A 110 33.09 15.00 5.42
C LEU A 110 31.86 15.17 6.32
N ALA A 111 32.04 15.31 7.64
CA ALA A 111 30.95 15.58 8.57
C ALA A 111 30.27 16.93 8.29
N ALA A 112 31.06 17.99 8.07
CA ALA A 112 30.55 19.33 7.75
C ALA A 112 29.78 19.35 6.42
N HIS A 113 30.32 18.73 5.37
CA HIS A 113 29.63 18.60 4.09
C HIS A 113 28.35 17.76 4.22
N SER A 114 28.39 16.67 4.98
CA SER A 114 27.22 15.81 5.19
C SER A 114 26.11 16.53 5.97
N TYR A 115 26.46 17.36 6.97
CA TYR A 115 25.51 18.23 7.66
C TYR A 115 24.89 19.26 6.72
N TRP A 116 25.69 19.87 5.86
CA TRP A 116 25.19 20.78 4.84
C TRP A 116 24.21 20.07 3.88
N ASN A 117 24.55 18.85 3.46
CA ASN A 117 23.73 18.04 2.57
C ASN A 117 22.41 17.55 3.21
N ASP A 118 22.41 17.26 4.51
CA ASP A 118 21.19 16.94 5.25
C ASP A 118 20.22 18.13 5.29
N LEU A 119 20.73 19.36 5.19
CA LEU A 119 19.93 20.59 5.13
C LEU A 119 19.54 21.00 3.69
N HIS A 120 20.40 20.73 2.71
CA HIS A 120 20.22 21.13 1.31
C HIS A 120 20.48 19.92 0.40
N GLU A 121 19.43 19.33 -0.20
CA GLU A 121 19.56 18.14 -1.04
C GLU A 121 20.60 18.33 -2.17
N THR A 122 21.75 17.66 -2.08
CA THR A 122 22.78 17.69 -3.14
C THR A 122 22.74 16.44 -4.03
N THR A 123 23.31 16.57 -5.23
CA THR A 123 23.38 15.47 -6.21
C THR A 123 24.30 14.33 -5.77
N VAL A 124 24.08 13.12 -6.29
CA VAL A 124 24.94 11.96 -5.99
C VAL A 124 26.40 12.19 -6.45
N LEU A 125 26.60 12.88 -7.58
CA LEU A 125 27.92 13.20 -8.12
C LEU A 125 28.72 14.12 -7.19
N THR A 126 28.07 15.14 -6.62
CA THR A 126 28.74 16.05 -5.66
C THR A 126 29.14 15.31 -4.39
N ARG A 127 28.28 14.44 -3.87
CA ARG A 127 28.59 13.62 -2.68
C ARG A 127 29.79 12.70 -2.92
N LEU A 128 29.77 11.93 -4.01
CA LEU A 128 30.87 11.02 -4.36
C LEU A 128 32.16 11.78 -4.66
N GLY A 129 32.09 12.95 -5.29
CA GLY A 129 33.25 13.80 -5.56
C GLY A 129 33.93 14.28 -4.28
N VAL A 130 33.17 14.75 -3.29
CA VAL A 130 33.71 15.19 -1.99
C VAL A 130 34.31 14.01 -1.21
N GLN A 131 33.64 12.85 -1.22
CA GLN A 131 34.18 11.62 -0.62
C GLN A 131 35.50 11.18 -1.27
N ALA A 132 35.57 11.18 -2.60
CA ALA A 132 36.78 10.84 -3.34
C ALA A 132 37.93 11.82 -3.08
N PHE A 133 37.62 13.12 -2.97
CA PHE A 133 38.59 14.15 -2.61
C PHE A 133 39.15 13.92 -1.21
N ALA A 134 38.29 13.77 -0.20
CA ALA A 134 38.70 13.50 1.18
C ALA A 134 39.52 12.20 1.30
N ALA A 135 39.12 11.14 0.59
CA ALA A 135 39.87 9.90 0.50
C ALA A 135 41.24 10.08 -0.15
N THR A 136 41.35 10.87 -1.22
CA THR A 136 42.63 11.17 -1.87
C THR A 136 43.57 11.94 -0.94
N VAL A 137 43.05 12.94 -0.23
CA VAL A 137 43.82 13.71 0.77
C VAL A 137 44.34 12.81 1.87
N ALA A 138 43.53 11.90 2.40
CA ALA A 138 43.97 10.96 3.43
C ALA A 138 44.95 9.92 2.89
N VAL A 139 44.73 9.37 1.69
CA VAL A 139 45.66 8.41 1.07
C VAL A 139 47.04 9.01 0.86
N LEU A 140 47.12 10.24 0.36
CA LEU A 140 48.39 10.94 0.14
C LEU A 140 49.02 11.42 1.46
N GLY A 141 48.24 12.09 2.31
CA GLY A 141 48.74 12.73 3.53
C GLY A 141 49.04 11.75 4.66
N ALA A 142 48.38 10.60 4.71
CA ALA A 142 48.67 9.52 5.65
C ALA A 142 49.36 8.31 4.99
N ARG A 143 49.78 8.43 3.72
CA ARG A 143 50.51 7.38 2.97
C ARG A 143 49.81 6.00 3.04
N LEU A 144 48.49 6.00 2.90
CA LEU A 144 47.70 4.77 2.98
C LEU A 144 47.80 4.03 1.66
N THR A 145 48.09 2.73 1.71
CA THR A 145 48.09 1.89 0.51
C THR A 145 47.46 0.54 0.81
N LEU A 146 46.55 0.10 -0.06
CA LEU A 146 45.99 -1.24 -0.03
C LEU A 146 46.76 -2.13 -1.00
N ASN A 147 47.54 -3.09 -0.49
CA ASN A 147 48.24 -4.10 -1.30
C ASN A 147 47.73 -5.50 -0.91
N PRO A 148 46.74 -6.06 -1.64
CA PRO A 148 46.18 -7.37 -1.34
C PRO A 148 47.26 -8.45 -1.42
N ALA A 149 47.37 -9.27 -0.37
CA ALA A 149 48.26 -10.44 -0.33
C ALA A 149 49.75 -10.15 -0.67
N GLY A 150 50.22 -8.92 -0.45
CA GLY A 150 51.59 -8.52 -0.75
C GLY A 150 51.89 -8.31 -2.24
N LEU A 151 50.87 -8.28 -3.11
CA LEU A 151 51.03 -7.89 -4.52
C LEU A 151 51.21 -6.37 -4.60
N SER A 152 52.35 -5.93 -5.14
CA SER A 152 52.58 -4.51 -5.42
C SER A 152 51.73 -4.09 -6.61
N LEU A 153 50.70 -3.29 -6.36
CA LEU A 153 49.79 -2.77 -7.40
C LEU A 153 50.38 -1.59 -8.18
N GLY A 154 51.59 -1.12 -7.82
CA GLY A 154 52.25 0.02 -8.48
C GLY A 154 51.36 1.25 -8.54
N LEU A 155 51.23 1.85 -9.72
CA LEU A 155 50.40 3.04 -9.97
C LEU A 155 48.89 2.81 -9.70
N LEU A 156 48.42 1.55 -9.69
CA LEU A 156 47.02 1.23 -9.40
C LEU A 156 46.70 1.21 -7.90
N ALA A 157 47.71 1.18 -7.03
CA ALA A 157 47.49 1.14 -5.57
C ALA A 157 46.69 2.36 -5.09
N LEU A 158 47.00 3.55 -5.60
CA LEU A 158 46.34 4.80 -5.22
C LEU A 158 44.85 4.82 -5.57
N PRO A 159 44.43 4.64 -6.85
CA PRO A 159 43.01 4.67 -7.20
C PRO A 159 42.21 3.55 -6.53
N ILE A 160 42.81 2.36 -6.33
CA ILE A 160 42.16 1.25 -5.62
C ILE A 160 41.95 1.60 -4.14
N THR A 161 42.93 2.22 -3.49
CA THR A 161 42.82 2.60 -2.07
C THR A 161 41.77 3.71 -1.88
N VAL A 162 41.75 4.71 -2.77
CA VAL A 162 40.72 5.76 -2.78
C VAL A 162 39.33 5.14 -2.97
N LEU A 163 39.18 4.23 -3.93
CA LEU A 163 37.92 3.54 -4.18
C LEU A 163 37.48 2.71 -2.96
N ALA A 164 38.41 2.02 -2.29
CA ALA A 164 38.11 1.22 -1.10
C ALA A 164 37.62 2.10 0.07
N LEU A 165 38.22 3.28 0.27
CA LEU A 165 37.76 4.24 1.28
C LEU A 165 36.37 4.79 0.96
N VAL A 166 36.15 5.24 -0.28
CA VAL A 166 34.82 5.72 -0.72
C VAL A 166 33.77 4.61 -0.59
N TRP A 167 34.15 3.37 -0.91
CA TRP A 167 33.28 2.22 -0.74
C TRP A 167 32.89 2.02 0.71
N MET A 168 33.87 1.94 1.62
CA MET A 168 33.63 1.78 3.06
C MET A 168 32.77 2.90 3.66
N THR A 169 32.97 4.14 3.21
CA THR A 169 32.13 5.28 3.56
C THR A 169 30.66 5.09 3.16
N ASN A 170 30.41 4.63 1.93
CA ASN A 170 29.03 4.40 1.46
C ASN A 170 28.39 3.15 2.08
N LEU A 171 29.19 2.12 2.41
CA LEU A 171 28.71 0.95 3.14
C LEU A 171 28.05 1.34 4.46
N TYR A 172 28.71 2.19 5.23
CA TYR A 172 28.15 2.69 6.49
C TYR A 172 26.89 3.53 6.29
N ASN A 173 26.88 4.40 5.28
CA ASN A 173 25.70 5.21 4.95
C ASN A 173 24.47 4.35 4.64
N PHE A 174 24.61 3.31 3.80
CA PHE A 174 23.49 2.40 3.45
C PHE A 174 22.93 1.61 4.63
N MET A 175 23.73 1.43 5.69
CA MET A 175 23.41 0.57 6.81
C MET A 175 22.82 1.35 7.99
N ASP A 176 22.72 2.68 7.88
CA ASP A 176 21.96 3.56 8.78
C ASP A 176 20.44 3.54 8.51
N GLY A 177 19.90 2.40 8.03
CA GLY A 177 18.50 2.26 7.65
C GLY A 177 17.59 1.66 8.73
N ILE A 178 18.14 1.30 9.90
CA ILE A 178 17.40 0.71 11.03
C ILE A 178 17.98 1.15 12.37
N ASP A 179 17.10 1.36 13.35
CA ASP A 179 17.42 1.70 14.74
C ASP A 179 18.58 0.88 15.32
N GLY A 180 19.62 1.55 15.79
CA GLY A 180 20.75 0.98 16.53
C GLY A 180 21.83 0.34 15.67
N PHE A 181 21.57 -0.05 14.43
CA PHE A 181 22.45 -0.93 13.66
C PHE A 181 23.85 -0.35 13.40
N ALA A 182 23.94 0.77 12.67
CA ALA A 182 25.22 1.39 12.34
C ALA A 182 26.00 1.79 13.61
N GLY A 183 25.30 2.30 14.63
CA GLY A 183 25.89 2.68 15.91
C GLY A 183 26.50 1.51 16.68
N GLY A 184 25.77 0.42 16.89
CA GLY A 184 26.30 -0.72 17.64
C GLY A 184 27.38 -1.49 16.90
N MET A 185 27.28 -1.59 15.57
CA MET A 185 28.33 -2.18 14.75
C MET A 185 29.64 -1.36 14.79
N THR A 186 29.54 -0.03 14.89
CA THR A 186 30.69 0.87 15.16
C THR A 186 31.32 0.56 16.52
N VAL A 187 30.51 0.45 17.58
CA VAL A 187 31.01 0.14 18.92
C VAL A 187 31.78 -1.18 18.91
N VAL A 188 31.25 -2.24 18.28
CA VAL A 188 31.94 -3.54 18.22
C VAL A 188 33.21 -3.45 17.38
N GLY A 189 33.13 -2.91 16.15
CA GLY A 189 34.24 -2.86 15.22
C GLY A 189 35.43 -2.04 15.73
N PHE A 190 35.17 -0.83 16.25
CA PHE A 190 36.22 0.04 16.77
C PHE A 190 36.77 -0.44 18.12
N THR A 191 36.00 -1.20 18.92
CA THR A 191 36.54 -1.86 20.12
C THR A 191 37.59 -2.91 19.73
N ALA A 192 37.30 -3.72 18.71
CA ALA A 192 38.27 -4.70 18.20
C ALA A 192 39.52 -4.00 17.63
N LEU A 193 39.31 -2.94 16.83
CA LEU A 193 40.41 -2.15 16.26
C LEU A 193 41.30 -1.55 17.36
N ALA A 194 40.70 -0.98 18.42
CA ALA A 194 41.43 -0.48 19.56
C ALA A 194 42.28 -1.58 20.24
N GLY A 195 41.71 -2.77 20.42
CA GLY A 195 42.41 -3.93 20.96
C GLY A 195 43.65 -4.32 20.14
N PHE A 196 43.52 -4.40 18.81
CA PHE A 196 44.66 -4.65 17.93
C PHE A 196 45.71 -3.53 18.00
N SER A 197 45.28 -2.27 18.02
CA SER A 197 46.19 -1.12 18.08
C SER A 197 47.00 -1.06 19.37
N PHE A 198 46.38 -1.28 20.53
CA PHE A 198 47.12 -1.32 21.80
C PHE A 198 48.07 -2.53 21.87
N ARG A 199 47.66 -3.69 21.35
CA ARG A 199 48.52 -4.90 21.30
C ARG A 199 49.72 -4.71 20.39
N GLY A 200 49.54 -4.09 19.22
CA GLY A 200 50.62 -3.85 18.26
C GLY A 200 51.42 -2.57 18.50
N GLY A 201 51.28 -1.92 19.67
CA GLY A 201 52.12 -0.80 20.08
C GLY A 201 51.79 0.55 19.43
N GLN A 202 50.56 0.71 18.91
CA GLN A 202 50.09 1.95 18.31
C GLN A 202 49.00 2.64 19.13
N PRO A 203 49.38 3.41 20.17
CA PRO A 203 48.41 3.98 21.09
C PRO A 203 47.49 5.00 20.43
N MET A 204 47.94 5.75 19.41
CA MET A 204 47.11 6.80 18.79
C MET A 204 45.88 6.25 18.07
N VAL A 205 46.05 5.22 17.24
CA VAL A 205 44.92 4.56 16.56
C VAL A 205 43.98 3.93 17.60
N GLY A 206 44.55 3.37 18.68
CA GLY A 206 43.79 2.82 19.81
C GLY A 206 42.95 3.86 20.52
N TRP A 207 43.54 5.01 20.89
CA TRP A 207 42.84 6.11 21.57
C TRP A 207 41.75 6.73 20.71
N VAL A 208 42.01 7.00 19.43
CA VAL A 208 40.99 7.50 18.50
C VAL A 208 39.85 6.49 18.34
N SER A 209 40.17 5.20 18.26
CA SER A 209 39.14 4.16 18.19
C SER A 209 38.29 4.10 19.45
N LEU A 210 38.88 4.21 20.65
CA LEU A 210 38.13 4.29 21.91
C LEU A 210 37.27 5.55 22.02
N LEU A 211 37.73 6.69 21.49
CA LEU A 211 36.93 7.91 21.40
C LEU A 211 35.69 7.71 20.53
N VAL A 212 35.86 7.06 19.37
CA VAL A 212 34.74 6.70 18.48
C VAL A 212 33.77 5.75 19.20
N VAL A 213 34.28 4.76 19.94
CA VAL A 213 33.48 3.83 20.74
C VAL A 213 32.65 4.58 21.77
N GLY A 214 33.26 5.44 22.60
CA GLY A 214 32.55 6.17 23.63
C GLY A 214 31.54 7.16 23.04
N ALA A 215 31.95 7.97 22.05
CA ALA A 215 31.05 8.90 21.37
C ALA A 215 29.82 8.19 20.77
N THR A 216 30.02 7.02 20.13
CA THR A 216 28.93 6.26 19.51
C THR A 216 28.09 5.51 20.55
N ALA A 217 28.68 5.01 21.64
CA ALA A 217 27.95 4.34 22.72
C ALA A 217 26.97 5.29 23.42
N GLY A 218 27.38 6.54 23.65
CA GLY A 218 26.50 7.59 24.19
C GLY A 218 25.30 7.88 23.29
N PHE A 219 25.53 7.98 21.97
CA PHE A 219 24.48 8.12 20.97
C PHE A 219 23.54 6.89 20.93
N LEU A 220 24.10 5.68 21.03
CA LEU A 220 23.36 4.43 20.88
C LEU A 220 22.25 4.27 21.92
N VAL A 221 22.39 4.83 23.13
CA VAL A 221 21.34 4.85 24.16
C VAL A 221 20.03 5.45 23.62
N HIS A 222 20.12 6.45 22.74
CA HIS A 222 18.97 7.14 22.17
C HIS A 222 18.55 6.61 20.79
N ASN A 223 19.40 5.83 20.14
CA ASN A 223 19.16 5.26 18.81
C ASN A 223 18.78 3.77 18.85
N PHE A 224 18.98 3.07 19.97
CA PHE A 224 18.63 1.65 20.10
C PHE A 224 17.10 1.43 20.04
N PRO A 225 16.58 0.38 19.37
CA PRO A 225 15.16 0.28 19.09
C PRO A 225 14.24 0.29 20.33
N PRO A 226 13.22 1.16 20.40
CA PRO A 226 12.84 2.17 19.40
C PRO A 226 13.70 3.45 19.49
N ALA A 227 14.20 3.93 18.35
CA ALA A 227 15.04 5.12 18.26
C ALA A 227 14.25 6.41 18.55
N ARG A 228 14.94 7.42 19.10
CA ARG A 228 14.45 8.81 19.26
C ARG A 228 15.13 9.80 18.32
N ILE A 229 16.25 9.41 17.73
CA ILE A 229 17.09 10.21 16.84
C ILE A 229 17.89 9.29 15.92
N PHE A 230 18.06 9.69 14.67
CA PHE A 230 18.87 8.97 13.69
C PHE A 230 20.29 9.51 13.59
N LEU A 231 21.21 8.65 13.15
CA LEU A 231 22.62 8.97 13.01
C LEU A 231 22.84 9.99 11.88
N GLY A 232 22.14 9.81 10.74
CA GLY A 232 22.16 10.73 9.60
C GLY A 232 23.44 10.62 8.78
N ASP A 233 23.50 11.34 7.64
CA ASP A 233 24.70 11.37 6.79
C ASP A 233 25.89 11.96 7.58
N VAL A 234 25.63 12.93 8.46
CA VAL A 234 26.63 13.56 9.35
C VAL A 234 27.39 12.58 10.22
N GLY A 235 26.75 11.47 10.61
CA GLY A 235 27.39 10.44 11.43
C GLY A 235 27.91 9.29 10.58
N SER A 236 27.07 8.74 9.70
CA SER A 236 27.38 7.52 8.96
C SER A 236 28.55 7.66 7.98
N VAL A 237 28.62 8.79 7.25
CA VAL A 237 29.69 9.06 6.28
C VAL A 237 31.08 9.16 6.96
N PRO A 238 31.30 10.03 7.96
CA PRO A 238 32.61 10.11 8.61
C PRO A 238 32.95 8.85 9.41
N LEU A 239 31.98 8.15 10.02
CA LEU A 239 32.26 6.88 10.71
C LEU A 239 32.74 5.80 9.74
N GLY A 240 32.12 5.66 8.57
CA GLY A 240 32.58 4.74 7.54
C GLY A 240 33.96 5.10 6.98
N PHE A 241 34.22 6.39 6.82
CA PHE A 241 35.54 6.89 6.43
C PHE A 241 36.62 6.58 7.49
N LEU A 242 36.33 6.80 8.77
CA LEU A 242 37.23 6.48 9.88
C LEU A 242 37.48 4.97 9.99
N ALA A 243 36.43 4.16 9.82
CA ALA A 243 36.55 2.70 9.85
C ALA A 243 37.52 2.21 8.76
N GLY A 244 37.42 2.74 7.53
CA GLY A 244 38.33 2.41 6.44
C GLY A 244 39.76 2.95 6.64
N SER A 245 39.89 4.23 7.00
CA SER A 245 41.19 4.90 7.11
C SER A 245 42.02 4.42 8.29
N LEU A 246 41.45 4.29 9.49
CA LEU A 246 42.16 3.74 10.65
C LEU A 246 42.54 2.27 10.45
N SER A 247 41.69 1.50 9.77
CA SER A 247 42.03 0.13 9.37
C SER A 247 43.22 0.09 8.44
N LEU A 248 43.27 0.95 7.41
CA LEU A 248 44.40 1.03 6.49
C LEU A 248 45.68 1.55 7.17
N MET A 249 45.57 2.44 8.16
CA MET A 249 46.71 2.83 8.99
C MET A 249 47.26 1.63 9.76
N GLY A 250 46.39 0.82 10.35
CA GLY A 250 46.82 -0.40 11.03
C GLY A 250 47.50 -1.41 10.09
N VAL A 251 47.01 -1.54 8.85
CA VAL A 251 47.67 -2.34 7.82
C VAL A 251 49.03 -1.78 7.42
N ARG A 252 49.11 -0.46 7.17
CA ARG A 252 50.36 0.25 6.81
C ARG A 252 51.42 0.03 7.88
N ASP A 253 51.01 0.06 9.14
CA ASP A 253 51.92 0.02 10.27
C ASP A 253 52.18 -1.41 10.79
N GLY A 254 51.68 -2.42 10.09
CA GLY A 254 51.92 -3.83 10.41
C GLY A 254 51.25 -4.29 11.71
N LEU A 255 50.16 -3.62 12.15
CA LEU A 255 49.34 -4.09 13.28
C LEU A 255 48.63 -5.41 12.96
N PHE A 256 48.18 -5.54 11.72
CA PHE A 256 47.48 -6.69 11.19
C PHE A 256 47.50 -6.67 9.65
N ASP A 257 47.19 -7.81 9.05
CA ASP A 257 47.10 -7.94 7.60
C ASP A 257 45.86 -7.24 6.99
N PRO A 258 45.88 -6.92 5.67
CA PRO A 258 44.75 -6.30 4.97
C PRO A 258 43.41 -7.07 5.03
N TRP A 259 43.42 -8.37 5.32
CA TRP A 259 42.20 -9.18 5.42
C TRP A 259 41.49 -9.00 6.77
N VAL A 260 42.19 -8.52 7.81
CA VAL A 260 41.60 -8.34 9.16
C VAL A 260 40.47 -7.31 9.14
N PRO A 261 40.63 -6.11 8.57
CA PRO A 261 39.51 -5.16 8.44
C PRO A 261 38.35 -5.70 7.61
N VAL A 262 38.63 -6.47 6.55
CA VAL A 262 37.60 -7.06 5.70
C VAL A 262 36.79 -8.10 6.46
N LEU A 263 37.45 -8.94 7.27
CA LEU A 263 36.80 -9.90 8.15
C LEU A 263 36.03 -9.17 9.26
N LEU A 264 36.68 -8.22 9.93
CA LEU A 264 36.13 -7.46 11.04
C LEU A 264 34.83 -6.76 10.66
N PHE A 265 34.79 -6.08 9.51
CA PHE A 265 33.60 -5.40 9.01
C PHE A 265 32.78 -6.24 8.00
N SER A 266 32.99 -7.57 7.97
CA SER A 266 32.36 -8.45 6.99
C SER A 266 30.83 -8.41 6.97
N PRO A 267 30.08 -8.24 8.08
CA PRO A 267 28.62 -8.10 8.01
C PRO A 267 28.18 -6.92 7.14
N PHE A 268 28.88 -5.78 7.21
CA PHE A 268 28.63 -4.63 6.34
C PHE A 268 29.01 -4.93 4.89
N VAL A 269 30.24 -5.42 4.70
CA VAL A 269 30.81 -5.64 3.37
C VAL A 269 29.98 -6.67 2.61
N VAL A 270 29.64 -7.79 3.23
CA VAL A 270 28.91 -8.90 2.60
C VAL A 270 27.48 -8.50 2.26
N ASP A 271 26.72 -7.90 3.20
CA ASP A 271 25.32 -7.57 2.95
C ASP A 271 25.18 -6.56 1.80
N ALA A 272 25.91 -5.45 1.88
CA ALA A 272 25.85 -4.43 0.86
C ALA A 272 26.38 -4.92 -0.49
N THR A 273 27.49 -5.67 -0.52
CA THR A 273 28.04 -6.20 -1.79
C THR A 273 27.07 -7.18 -2.44
N LEU A 274 26.51 -8.14 -1.69
CA LEU A 274 25.53 -9.09 -2.23
C LEU A 274 24.27 -8.39 -2.72
N THR A 275 23.82 -7.36 -2.00
CA THR A 275 22.65 -6.57 -2.39
C THR A 275 22.91 -5.81 -3.68
N LEU A 276 24.04 -5.09 -3.79
CA LEU A 276 24.39 -4.36 -5.00
C LEU A 276 24.60 -5.28 -6.20
N VAL A 277 25.31 -6.40 -6.04
CA VAL A 277 25.50 -7.40 -7.10
C VAL A 277 24.16 -7.96 -7.58
N ARG A 278 23.26 -8.31 -6.68
CA ARG A 278 21.91 -8.80 -7.06
C ARG A 278 21.15 -7.76 -7.89
N ARG A 279 21.24 -6.49 -7.52
CA ARG A 279 20.58 -5.39 -8.24
C ARG A 279 21.20 -5.15 -9.62
N ILE A 280 22.53 -5.22 -9.74
CA ILE A 280 23.24 -5.16 -11.02
C ILE A 280 22.78 -6.31 -11.93
N LEU A 281 22.72 -7.54 -11.41
CA LEU A 281 22.26 -8.72 -12.18
C LEU A 281 20.81 -8.58 -12.66
N ARG A 282 19.98 -7.83 -11.94
CA ARG A 282 18.59 -7.51 -12.30
C ARG A 282 18.44 -6.27 -13.19
N ARG A 283 19.56 -5.63 -13.58
CA ARG A 283 19.60 -4.36 -14.34
C ARG A 283 18.84 -3.22 -13.64
N GLU A 284 18.83 -3.22 -12.31
CA GLU A 284 18.25 -2.15 -11.51
C GLU A 284 19.23 -0.97 -11.37
N ARG A 285 18.69 0.23 -11.15
CA ARG A 285 19.49 1.43 -10.89
C ARG A 285 20.05 1.40 -9.45
N VAL A 286 21.32 1.01 -9.31
CA VAL A 286 22.00 0.85 -8.01
C VAL A 286 22.13 2.14 -7.19
N TRP A 287 22.17 3.28 -7.87
CA TRP A 287 22.28 4.61 -7.23
C TRP A 287 20.95 5.14 -6.66
N ARG A 288 19.84 4.40 -6.83
CA ARG A 288 18.56 4.77 -6.20
C ARG A 288 18.42 4.11 -4.82
N PRO A 289 17.91 4.85 -3.80
CA PRO A 289 17.59 4.30 -2.49
C PRO A 289 16.69 3.07 -2.57
N HIS A 290 16.91 2.08 -1.70
CA HIS A 290 16.21 0.79 -1.72
C HIS A 290 16.07 0.17 -0.32
N ARG A 291 15.22 -0.87 -0.22
CA ARG A 291 14.97 -1.65 1.01
C ARG A 291 15.30 -3.14 0.88
N GLU A 292 16.38 -3.44 0.17
CA GLU A 292 16.71 -4.83 -0.22
C GLU A 292 17.87 -5.44 0.54
N HIS A 293 18.49 -4.67 1.45
CA HIS A 293 19.53 -5.21 2.32
C HIS A 293 19.00 -6.35 3.18
N TYR A 294 19.85 -7.32 3.46
CA TYR A 294 19.48 -8.54 4.16
C TYR A 294 18.82 -8.23 5.51
N TYR A 295 19.37 -7.29 6.28
CA TYR A 295 18.78 -6.88 7.56
C TYR A 295 17.36 -6.30 7.39
N GLN A 296 17.12 -5.49 6.35
CA GLN A 296 15.79 -4.94 6.06
C GLN A 296 14.80 -6.05 5.68
N ARG A 297 15.27 -7.04 4.92
CA ARG A 297 14.45 -8.20 4.55
C ARG A 297 14.10 -9.07 5.75
N LEU A 298 14.99 -9.20 6.74
CA LEU A 298 14.68 -9.90 7.99
C LEU A 298 13.58 -9.19 8.78
N VAL A 299 13.64 -7.86 8.88
CA VAL A 299 12.58 -7.05 9.53
C VAL A 299 11.26 -7.20 8.80
N LEU A 300 11.25 -7.06 7.47
CA LEU A 300 10.06 -7.25 6.64
C LEU A 300 9.51 -8.68 6.69
N ALA A 301 10.37 -9.68 6.97
CA ALA A 301 9.97 -11.06 7.20
C ALA A 301 9.42 -11.31 8.63
N GLY A 302 9.34 -10.28 9.48
CA GLY A 302 8.72 -10.36 10.81
C GLY A 302 9.67 -10.68 11.96
N TRP A 303 11.01 -10.67 11.76
CA TRP A 303 11.96 -10.89 12.86
C TRP A 303 11.95 -9.77 13.91
N GLY A 304 11.42 -8.60 13.57
CA GLY A 304 11.41 -7.41 14.42
C GLY A 304 12.78 -6.72 14.49
N HIS A 305 12.77 -5.42 14.81
CA HIS A 305 13.97 -4.57 14.77
C HIS A 305 15.06 -5.04 15.74
N ARG A 306 14.70 -5.25 17.02
CA ARG A 306 15.65 -5.67 18.07
C ARG A 306 16.38 -6.99 17.77
N ARG A 307 15.65 -8.02 17.34
CA ARG A 307 16.27 -9.35 17.09
C ARG A 307 17.23 -9.31 15.92
N THR A 308 16.89 -8.55 14.87
CA THR A 308 17.75 -8.37 13.69
C THR A 308 19.06 -7.69 14.09
N VAL A 309 18.99 -6.59 14.83
CA VAL A 309 20.18 -5.84 15.28
C VAL A 309 21.07 -6.68 16.19
N LEU A 310 20.50 -7.42 17.15
CA LEU A 310 21.27 -8.28 18.06
C LEU A 310 21.97 -9.44 17.32
N ALA A 311 21.31 -10.02 16.31
CA ALA A 311 21.93 -11.08 15.50
C ALA A 311 23.15 -10.56 14.72
N GLU A 312 23.07 -9.33 14.23
CA GLU A 312 24.13 -8.69 13.44
C GLU A 312 25.30 -8.25 14.32
N TYR A 313 25.03 -7.78 15.54
CA TYR A 313 26.08 -7.58 16.54
C TYR A 313 26.80 -8.87 16.90
N ALA A 314 26.06 -9.97 17.08
CA ALA A 314 26.66 -11.27 17.35
C ALA A 314 27.56 -11.73 16.20
N LEU A 315 27.16 -11.49 14.95
CA LEU A 315 27.97 -11.79 13.77
C LEU A 315 29.24 -10.94 13.71
N MET A 316 29.16 -9.65 14.04
CA MET A 316 30.31 -8.75 14.11
C MET A 316 31.29 -9.14 15.21
N VAL A 317 30.78 -9.46 16.41
CA VAL A 317 31.59 -9.94 17.53
C VAL A 317 32.29 -11.24 17.15
N THR A 318 31.58 -12.16 16.50
CA THR A 318 32.17 -13.43 16.02
C THR A 318 33.30 -13.16 15.01
N SER A 319 33.10 -12.21 14.10
CA SER A 319 34.13 -11.80 13.14
C SER A 319 35.35 -11.19 13.80
N ALA A 320 35.14 -10.31 14.79
CA ALA A 320 36.20 -9.70 15.60
C ALA A 320 37.00 -10.73 16.41
N VAL A 321 36.30 -11.64 17.10
CA VAL A 321 36.92 -12.73 17.88
C VAL A 321 37.72 -13.65 16.96
N THR A 322 37.20 -13.94 15.76
CA THR A 322 37.91 -14.76 14.76
C THR A 322 39.18 -14.06 14.30
N ALA A 323 39.12 -12.77 13.97
CA ALA A 323 40.31 -11.99 13.61
C ALA A 323 41.36 -12.01 14.74
N ALA A 324 40.92 -11.87 16.00
CA ALA A 324 41.79 -11.87 17.16
C ALA A 324 42.41 -13.26 17.43
N ALA A 325 41.69 -14.35 17.15
CA ALA A 325 42.18 -15.72 17.32
C ALA A 325 43.34 -16.07 16.38
N PHE A 326 43.48 -15.36 15.25
CA PHE A 326 44.63 -15.49 14.33
C PHE A 326 45.73 -14.45 14.61
N ASP A 327 45.73 -13.80 15.77
CA ASP A 327 46.69 -12.75 16.13
C ASP A 327 46.81 -11.59 15.11
N GLY A 328 45.82 -11.45 14.21
CA GLY A 328 45.83 -10.47 13.13
C GLY A 328 46.81 -10.75 11.98
N ASP A 329 47.52 -11.88 12.00
CA ASP A 329 48.51 -12.31 10.99
C ASP A 329 48.25 -13.77 10.63
N ILE A 330 47.71 -14.03 9.43
CA ILE A 330 47.58 -15.41 8.94
C ILE A 330 48.90 -15.73 8.23
N PRO A 331 49.64 -16.76 8.67
CA PRO A 331 50.89 -17.15 8.04
C PRO A 331 50.75 -17.22 6.52
N ARG A 332 51.63 -16.52 5.77
CA ARG A 332 51.51 -16.40 4.29
C ARG A 332 51.35 -17.75 3.59
N ASN A 333 51.97 -18.80 4.10
CA ASN A 333 51.80 -20.17 3.59
C ASN A 333 50.34 -20.64 3.70
N GLN A 334 49.62 -20.32 4.77
CA GLN A 334 48.20 -20.64 4.93
C GLN A 334 47.32 -19.81 3.98
N VAL A 335 47.63 -18.53 3.76
CA VAL A 335 46.90 -17.70 2.78
C VAL A 335 47.06 -18.25 1.37
N VAL A 336 48.29 -18.60 0.98
CA VAL A 336 48.58 -19.21 -0.34
C VAL A 336 47.86 -20.55 -0.48
N ILE A 337 47.91 -21.41 0.54
CA ILE A 337 47.17 -22.68 0.55
C ILE A 337 45.66 -22.43 0.43
N PHE A 338 45.11 -21.45 1.15
CA PHE A 338 43.69 -21.12 1.07
C PHE A 338 43.29 -20.67 -0.33
N VAL A 339 43.97 -19.67 -0.90
CA VAL A 339 43.67 -19.12 -2.23
C VAL A 339 43.86 -20.16 -3.34
N SER A 340 44.90 -20.99 -3.25
CA SER A 340 45.16 -22.04 -4.23
C SER A 340 44.17 -23.21 -4.15
N MET A 341 43.70 -23.57 -2.95
CA MET A 341 42.77 -24.69 -2.75
C MET A 341 41.30 -24.29 -2.89
N LEU A 342 40.95 -23.01 -2.76
CA LEU A 342 39.57 -22.52 -2.83
C LEU A 342 38.87 -22.88 -4.16
N PRO A 343 39.47 -22.71 -5.36
CA PRO A 343 38.84 -23.13 -6.62
C PRO A 343 38.56 -24.63 -6.65
N TRP A 344 39.46 -25.46 -6.13
CA TRP A 344 39.30 -26.91 -6.07
C TRP A 344 38.19 -27.31 -5.09
N LEU A 345 38.13 -26.68 -3.92
CA LEU A 345 37.03 -26.88 -2.98
C LEU A 345 35.69 -26.54 -3.63
N LEU A 346 35.58 -25.38 -4.28
CA LEU A 346 34.36 -24.95 -4.96
C LEU A 346 33.97 -25.89 -6.11
N ALA A 347 34.95 -26.34 -6.92
CA ALA A 347 34.71 -27.28 -8.01
C ALA A 347 34.21 -28.64 -7.49
N ILE A 348 34.87 -29.19 -6.46
CA ILE A 348 34.46 -30.47 -5.85
C ILE A 348 33.08 -30.35 -5.22
N ARG A 349 32.76 -29.25 -4.53
CA ARG A 349 31.42 -29.01 -3.97
C ARG A 349 30.37 -28.90 -5.06
N GLY A 350 30.68 -28.17 -6.13
CA GLY A 350 29.80 -28.05 -7.30
C GLY A 350 29.48 -29.41 -7.90
N VAL A 351 30.49 -30.23 -8.16
CA VAL A 351 30.33 -31.58 -8.72
C VAL A 351 29.67 -32.54 -7.75
N SER A 352 30.06 -32.52 -6.47
CA SER A 352 29.52 -33.43 -5.46
C SER A 352 28.05 -33.18 -5.19
N PHE A 353 27.51 -32.00 -5.50
CA PHE A 353 26.08 -31.70 -5.34
C PHE A 353 25.21 -32.14 -6.53
N ILE A 354 25.82 -32.43 -7.68
CA ILE A 354 25.12 -32.86 -8.90
C ILE A 354 24.39 -34.21 -8.71
N PRO A 355 25.06 -35.32 -8.32
CA PRO A 355 24.40 -36.62 -8.24
C PRO A 355 23.29 -36.67 -7.18
N PHE A 356 23.37 -35.82 -6.15
CA PHE A 356 22.36 -35.72 -5.09
C PHE A 356 21.24 -34.71 -5.42
N ARG A 357 21.25 -34.13 -6.63
CA ARG A 357 20.24 -33.21 -7.16
C ARG A 357 19.94 -32.05 -6.22
N LEU A 358 20.95 -31.56 -5.50
CA LEU A 358 20.76 -30.49 -4.51
C LEU A 358 20.38 -29.14 -5.15
N TYR A 359 20.53 -29.01 -6.48
CA TYR A 359 20.16 -27.82 -7.26
C TYR A 359 18.71 -27.88 -7.82
N GLU A 360 18.08 -29.06 -7.89
CA GLU A 360 16.72 -29.26 -8.46
C GLU A 360 15.59 -29.21 -7.42
N GLY A 361 15.92 -29.19 -6.13
CA GLY A 361 14.92 -29.26 -5.07
C GLY A 361 14.03 -28.02 -5.05
N LEU A 362 12.70 -28.21 -5.10
CA LEU A 362 11.74 -27.18 -4.70
C LEU A 362 11.84 -27.02 -3.17
N TRP A 363 12.42 -25.92 -2.69
CA TRP A 363 12.71 -25.69 -1.25
C TRP A 363 11.44 -25.76 -0.37
N ARG A 364 10.26 -25.75 -0.98
CA ARG A 364 8.94 -25.92 -0.37
C ARG A 364 8.71 -27.32 0.23
N TYR A 365 9.39 -28.36 -0.25
CA TYR A 365 9.21 -29.75 0.16
C TYR A 365 10.41 -30.32 0.93
N ALA A 366 11.31 -29.44 1.40
CA ALA A 366 12.53 -29.83 2.11
C ALA A 366 12.25 -30.81 3.27
N GLY A 367 12.64 -32.06 3.07
CA GLY A 367 12.31 -33.18 3.94
C GLY A 367 13.52 -33.81 4.63
N PHE A 368 13.29 -34.93 5.30
CA PHE A 368 14.38 -35.76 5.84
C PHE A 368 15.30 -36.26 4.72
N TRP A 369 14.74 -36.57 3.54
CA TRP A 369 15.47 -36.97 2.35
C TRP A 369 16.46 -35.89 1.88
N ASP A 370 16.08 -34.61 1.90
CA ASP A 370 16.98 -33.51 1.56
C ASP A 370 18.12 -33.37 2.57
N LEU A 371 17.82 -33.44 3.87
CA LEU A 371 18.86 -33.36 4.91
C LEU A 371 19.87 -34.49 4.77
N ARG A 372 19.39 -35.72 4.55
CA ARG A 372 20.24 -36.88 4.30
C ARG A 372 21.11 -36.68 3.06
N ASN A 373 20.53 -36.20 1.95
CA ASN A 373 21.28 -35.94 0.72
C ASN A 373 22.32 -34.83 0.91
N ILE A 374 22.02 -33.77 1.67
CA ILE A 374 22.98 -32.72 2.03
C ILE A 374 24.14 -33.30 2.82
N VAL A 375 23.86 -34.12 3.83
CA VAL A 375 24.89 -34.76 4.66
C VAL A 375 25.78 -35.66 3.80
N ILE A 376 25.20 -36.54 2.98
CA ILE A 376 25.96 -37.47 2.14
C ILE A 376 26.76 -36.71 1.07
N ALA A 377 26.17 -35.72 0.40
CA ALA A 377 26.87 -34.89 -0.59
C ALA A 377 28.02 -34.07 0.02
N THR A 378 27.84 -33.61 1.26
CA THR A 378 28.88 -32.88 1.99
C THR A 378 30.00 -33.82 2.43
N LEU A 379 29.68 -35.00 2.97
CA LEU A 379 30.68 -36.00 3.36
C LEU A 379 31.48 -36.50 2.16
N THR A 380 30.82 -36.87 1.07
CA THR A 380 31.47 -37.33 -0.16
C THR A 380 32.36 -36.25 -0.76
N GLY A 381 31.89 -35.00 -0.82
CA GLY A 381 32.71 -33.86 -1.24
C GLY A 381 33.91 -33.60 -0.32
N SER A 382 33.73 -33.72 1.01
CA SER A 382 34.82 -33.55 1.98
C SER A 382 35.88 -34.65 1.84
N LEU A 383 35.47 -35.91 1.61
CA LEU A 383 36.39 -37.03 1.37
C LEU A 383 37.13 -36.86 0.05
N ALA A 384 36.45 -36.46 -1.02
CA ALA A 384 37.07 -36.19 -2.32
C ALA A 384 38.11 -35.06 -2.22
N PHE A 385 37.77 -33.97 -1.52
CA PHE A 385 38.69 -32.86 -1.30
C PHE A 385 39.86 -33.25 -0.40
N TYR A 386 39.63 -34.03 0.66
CA TYR A 386 40.70 -34.59 1.48
C TYR A 386 41.66 -35.45 0.66
N GLY A 387 41.12 -36.34 -0.18
CA GLY A 387 41.92 -37.18 -1.07
C GLY A 387 42.73 -36.37 -2.08
N LEU A 388 42.15 -35.35 -2.69
CA LEU A 388 42.86 -34.44 -3.59
C LEU A 388 44.01 -33.71 -2.88
N ILE A 389 43.77 -33.20 -1.67
CA ILE A 389 44.80 -32.50 -0.89
C ILE A 389 45.93 -33.46 -0.47
N ARG A 390 45.59 -34.66 0.01
CA ARG A 390 46.57 -35.61 0.56
C ARG A 390 47.34 -36.37 -0.51
N TRP A 391 46.66 -36.83 -1.55
CA TRP A 391 47.25 -37.70 -2.57
C TRP A 391 47.48 -36.98 -3.90
N GLY A 392 46.68 -35.98 -4.23
CA GLY A 392 46.88 -35.18 -5.46
C GLY A 392 47.99 -34.14 -5.29
N PHE A 393 47.89 -33.29 -4.27
CA PHE A 393 48.86 -32.20 -4.03
C PHE A 393 49.92 -32.53 -2.97
N GLY A 394 49.77 -33.63 -2.23
CA GLY A 394 50.72 -34.01 -1.16
C GLY A 394 50.78 -33.01 0.01
N LEU A 395 49.77 -32.15 0.18
CA LEU A 395 49.76 -31.07 1.15
C LEU A 395 49.41 -31.59 2.56
N VAL A 396 50.42 -32.10 3.26
CA VAL A 396 50.28 -32.63 4.63
C VAL A 396 49.88 -31.54 5.64
N SER A 397 50.32 -30.30 5.38
CA SER A 397 50.15 -29.12 6.23
C SER A 397 48.73 -28.53 6.24
N TYR A 398 47.79 -29.07 5.44
CA TYR A 398 46.42 -28.57 5.43
C TYR A 398 45.71 -28.92 6.75
N PRO A 399 45.14 -27.94 7.49
CA PRO A 399 44.55 -28.18 8.80
C PRO A 399 43.36 -29.15 8.73
N ARG A 400 43.40 -30.22 9.54
CA ARG A 400 42.34 -31.25 9.56
C ARG A 400 41.00 -30.71 10.06
N SER A 401 41.04 -29.70 10.94
CA SER A 401 39.86 -29.01 11.47
C SER A 401 39.02 -28.35 10.38
N VAL A 402 39.63 -27.91 9.27
CA VAL A 402 38.91 -27.24 8.18
C VAL A 402 37.90 -28.19 7.52
N PHE A 403 38.24 -29.46 7.29
CA PHE A 403 37.30 -30.43 6.71
C PHE A 403 36.08 -30.67 7.60
N LEU A 404 36.28 -30.67 8.92
CA LEU A 404 35.22 -30.86 9.90
C LEU A 404 34.35 -29.60 10.04
N ILE A 405 34.99 -28.45 10.23
CA ILE A 405 34.30 -27.16 10.40
C ILE A 405 33.50 -26.81 9.14
N ASP A 406 34.12 -26.91 7.95
CA ASP A 406 33.44 -26.72 6.66
C ASP A 406 32.25 -27.67 6.55
N GLY A 407 32.46 -28.98 6.75
CA GLY A 407 31.38 -29.96 6.64
C GLY A 407 30.20 -29.70 7.58
N VAL A 408 30.47 -29.39 8.84
CA VAL A 408 29.44 -29.07 9.85
C VAL A 408 28.71 -27.78 9.46
N LEU A 409 29.44 -26.70 9.17
CA LEU A 409 28.84 -25.42 8.79
C LEU A 409 27.96 -25.55 7.55
N LEU A 410 28.42 -26.31 6.55
CA LEU A 410 27.73 -26.47 5.28
C LEU A 410 26.43 -27.28 5.44
N VAL A 411 26.45 -28.34 6.27
CA VAL A 411 25.23 -29.07 6.67
C VAL A 411 24.26 -28.17 7.44
N PHE A 412 24.75 -27.40 8.42
CA PHE A 412 23.91 -26.50 9.21
C PHE A 412 23.37 -25.34 8.40
N MET A 413 24.14 -24.76 7.47
CA MET A 413 23.69 -23.64 6.65
C MET A 413 22.75 -24.10 5.54
N LEU A 414 23.08 -25.14 4.76
CA LEU A 414 22.17 -25.65 3.72
C LEU A 414 20.93 -26.31 4.33
N GLY A 415 21.13 -27.14 5.36
CA GLY A 415 20.05 -27.80 6.08
C GLY A 415 19.20 -26.79 6.84
N GLY A 416 19.83 -25.86 7.56
CA GLY A 416 19.17 -24.80 8.31
C GLY A 416 18.42 -23.81 7.43
N LEU A 417 18.94 -23.41 6.27
CA LEU A 417 18.24 -22.54 5.31
C LEU A 417 16.99 -23.22 4.72
N ARG A 418 17.08 -24.52 4.40
CA ARG A 418 15.94 -25.29 3.90
C ARG A 418 14.92 -25.60 4.99
N MET A 419 15.40 -25.90 6.20
CA MET A 419 14.56 -26.20 7.36
C MET A 419 13.93 -24.96 7.96
N SER A 420 14.61 -23.81 7.96
CA SER A 420 14.07 -22.53 8.47
C SER A 420 12.88 -22.07 7.65
N ARG A 421 12.87 -22.27 6.33
CA ARG A 421 11.67 -22.07 5.50
C ARG A 421 10.52 -23.01 5.87
N ARG A 422 10.81 -24.26 6.23
CA ARG A 422 9.80 -25.22 6.72
C ARG A 422 9.26 -24.84 8.10
N LEU A 423 10.14 -24.42 9.02
CA LEU A 423 9.79 -24.01 10.38
C LEU A 423 9.04 -22.68 10.39
N TYR A 424 9.47 -21.70 9.60
CA TYR A 424 8.74 -20.43 9.37
C TYR A 424 7.33 -20.70 8.84
N ARG A 425 7.16 -21.63 7.90
CA ARG A 425 5.82 -22.04 7.43
C ARG A 425 5.01 -22.78 8.50
N LYS A 426 5.66 -23.60 9.35
CA LYS A 426 4.98 -24.30 10.45
C LYS A 426 4.53 -23.33 11.55
N GLN A 427 5.29 -22.26 11.79
CA GLN A 427 4.99 -21.20 12.74
C GLN A 427 3.97 -20.19 12.17
N SER A 428 3.98 -19.92 10.85
CA SER A 428 2.90 -19.19 10.16
C SER A 428 1.58 -19.99 10.10
N ARG A 429 1.62 -21.33 10.05
CA ARG A 429 0.43 -22.19 10.19
C ARG A 429 -0.13 -22.19 11.61
N ALA A 430 0.71 -22.06 12.63
CA ALA A 430 0.26 -22.06 14.02
C ALA A 430 -0.51 -20.78 14.43
N ALA A 431 -0.54 -19.75 13.58
CA ALA A 431 -1.22 -18.49 13.85
C ALA A 431 -2.37 -18.16 12.87
N ARG A 432 -2.63 -18.99 11.85
CA ARG A 432 -3.52 -18.63 10.74
C ARG A 432 -4.16 -19.87 10.15
N ASP A 433 -5.47 -20.03 10.33
CA ASP A 433 -6.36 -20.79 9.44
C ASP A 433 -7.81 -20.43 9.78
N LYS A 434 -8.38 -19.42 9.11
CA LYS A 434 -9.83 -19.22 9.12
C LYS A 434 -10.45 -20.41 8.38
N ARG A 435 -11.25 -21.20 9.08
CA ARG A 435 -11.90 -22.40 8.57
C ARG A 435 -13.06 -22.00 7.67
N VAL A 436 -12.95 -22.29 6.38
CA VAL A 436 -13.94 -21.87 5.38
C VAL A 436 -14.74 -23.05 4.86
N LEU A 437 -16.06 -22.96 4.98
CA LEU A 437 -16.99 -23.85 4.30
C LEU A 437 -17.27 -23.30 2.90
N ILE A 438 -17.12 -24.12 1.87
CA ILE A 438 -17.26 -23.66 0.48
C ILE A 438 -18.63 -24.09 -0.07
N TYR A 439 -19.46 -23.12 -0.45
CA TYR A 439 -20.74 -23.37 -1.11
C TYR A 439 -20.53 -23.35 -2.64
N GLY A 440 -20.66 -24.51 -3.27
CA GLY A 440 -20.41 -24.75 -4.70
C GLY A 440 -19.21 -25.67 -4.93
N ALA A 441 -19.47 -26.93 -5.29
CA ALA A 441 -18.48 -27.95 -5.66
C ALA A 441 -18.35 -28.06 -7.19
N GLY A 442 -18.37 -26.92 -7.89
CA GLY A 442 -18.12 -26.82 -9.33
C GLY A 442 -16.68 -26.37 -9.63
N ASP A 443 -16.42 -25.97 -10.88
CA ASP A 443 -15.08 -25.56 -11.34
C ASP A 443 -14.48 -24.43 -10.49
N SER A 444 -15.28 -23.43 -10.13
CA SER A 444 -14.82 -22.29 -9.30
C SER A 444 -14.46 -22.72 -7.87
N GLY A 445 -15.20 -23.68 -7.32
CA GLY A 445 -14.92 -24.30 -6.03
C GLY A 445 -13.66 -25.18 -6.05
N GLU A 446 -13.45 -25.94 -7.14
CA GLU A 446 -12.21 -26.70 -7.37
C GLU A 446 -11.00 -25.77 -7.47
N MET A 447 -11.11 -24.71 -8.30
CA MET A 447 -10.03 -23.78 -8.58
C MET A 447 -9.59 -23.05 -7.32
N ILE A 448 -10.53 -22.60 -6.49
CA ILE A 448 -10.19 -21.88 -5.26
C ILE A 448 -9.54 -22.81 -4.22
N VAL A 449 -10.02 -24.05 -4.06
CA VAL A 449 -9.37 -25.03 -3.16
C VAL A 449 -7.98 -25.41 -3.66
N ARG A 450 -7.82 -25.55 -4.98
CA ARG A 450 -6.52 -25.79 -5.60
C ARG A 450 -5.56 -24.63 -5.31
N ASP A 451 -6.02 -23.39 -5.45
CA ASP A 451 -5.22 -22.20 -5.16
C ASP A 451 -4.90 -22.06 -3.67
N MET A 452 -5.88 -22.27 -2.76
CA MET A 452 -5.67 -22.30 -1.31
C MET A 452 -4.60 -23.31 -0.90
N ARG A 453 -4.58 -24.49 -1.55
CA ARG A 453 -3.56 -25.52 -1.29
C ARG A 453 -2.21 -25.22 -1.93
N ASN A 454 -2.23 -24.66 -3.13
CA ASN A 454 -1.02 -24.36 -3.89
C ASN A 454 -0.33 -23.09 -3.40
N ASN A 455 -1.03 -22.16 -2.77
CA ASN A 455 -0.48 -20.91 -2.26
C ASN A 455 -0.68 -20.80 -0.75
N SER A 456 0.36 -21.18 0.01
CA SER A 456 0.37 -21.13 1.48
C SER A 456 0.48 -19.71 2.07
N PHE A 457 0.22 -18.68 1.27
CA PHE A 457 0.23 -17.28 1.69
C PHE A 457 -1.13 -16.83 2.23
N TYR A 458 -2.20 -17.55 1.89
CA TYR A 458 -3.57 -17.20 2.24
C TYR A 458 -3.99 -17.80 3.59
N GLU A 459 -4.81 -17.06 4.35
CA GLU A 459 -5.23 -17.40 5.73
C GLU A 459 -6.48 -18.31 5.80
N TYR A 460 -6.76 -19.12 4.77
CA TYR A 460 -8.01 -19.88 4.66
C TYR A 460 -7.76 -21.39 4.59
N GLU A 461 -8.46 -22.16 5.44
CA GLU A 461 -8.47 -23.62 5.41
C GLU A 461 -9.83 -24.15 4.93
N PRO A 462 -9.91 -24.83 3.77
CA PRO A 462 -11.17 -25.38 3.28
C PRO A 462 -11.57 -26.64 4.07
N ILE A 463 -12.68 -26.57 4.82
CA ILE A 463 -13.13 -27.68 5.69
C ILE A 463 -14.10 -28.64 4.99
N GLY A 464 -14.80 -28.18 3.95
CA GLY A 464 -15.83 -28.97 3.28
C GLY A 464 -16.52 -28.19 2.17
N PHE A 465 -17.18 -28.92 1.28
CA PHE A 465 -18.08 -28.35 0.28
C PHE A 465 -19.55 -28.59 0.64
N VAL A 466 -20.42 -27.68 0.22
CA VAL A 466 -21.88 -27.85 0.14
C VAL A 466 -22.29 -27.56 -1.29
N ASP A 467 -23.07 -28.43 -1.93
CA ASP A 467 -23.55 -28.24 -3.30
C ASP A 467 -25.00 -28.74 -3.40
N ASP A 468 -25.82 -28.07 -4.20
CA ASP A 468 -27.23 -28.43 -4.40
C ASP A 468 -27.39 -29.70 -5.27
N ASP A 469 -26.35 -30.07 -6.02
CA ASP A 469 -26.30 -31.32 -6.78
C ASP A 469 -26.08 -32.52 -5.86
N VAL A 470 -27.15 -33.30 -5.66
CA VAL A 470 -27.16 -34.51 -4.84
C VAL A 470 -26.12 -35.53 -5.31
N ALA A 471 -25.80 -35.58 -6.61
CA ALA A 471 -24.82 -36.53 -7.14
C ALA A 471 -23.41 -36.28 -6.60
N LYS A 472 -23.09 -35.04 -6.20
CA LYS A 472 -21.78 -34.67 -5.65
C LYS A 472 -21.65 -34.93 -4.16
N VAL A 473 -22.76 -35.10 -3.44
CA VAL A 473 -22.75 -35.32 -1.99
C VAL A 473 -21.96 -36.60 -1.67
N GLY A 474 -21.04 -36.51 -0.71
CA GLY A 474 -20.18 -37.63 -0.33
C GLY A 474 -18.90 -37.77 -1.15
N GLN A 475 -18.82 -37.16 -2.34
CA GLN A 475 -17.61 -37.16 -3.17
C GLN A 475 -16.50 -36.26 -2.58
N ARG A 476 -15.27 -36.40 -3.09
CA ARG A 476 -14.11 -35.62 -2.66
C ARG A 476 -13.48 -34.86 -3.83
N ILE A 477 -13.27 -33.56 -3.66
CA ILE A 477 -12.53 -32.70 -4.60
C ILE A 477 -11.25 -32.26 -3.92
N HIS A 478 -10.10 -32.59 -4.53
CA HIS A 478 -8.78 -32.43 -3.90
C HIS A 478 -8.72 -33.04 -2.49
N GLY A 479 -9.47 -34.10 -2.19
CA GLY A 479 -9.51 -34.70 -0.87
C GLY A 479 -10.36 -33.96 0.19
N ILE A 480 -11.03 -32.85 -0.15
CA ILE A 480 -12.07 -32.21 0.67
C ILE A 480 -13.44 -32.79 0.28
N LYS A 481 -14.25 -33.17 1.27
CA LYS A 481 -15.54 -33.85 1.05
C LYS A 481 -16.68 -32.86 0.81
N VAL A 482 -17.62 -33.23 -0.06
CA VAL A 482 -18.94 -32.57 -0.15
C VAL A 482 -19.82 -33.13 0.98
N LEU A 483 -20.13 -32.28 1.96
CA LEU A 483 -20.72 -32.65 3.25
C LEU A 483 -22.24 -32.77 3.22
N GLY A 484 -22.90 -32.17 2.23
CA GLY A 484 -24.35 -32.18 2.08
C GLY A 484 -24.84 -31.13 1.09
N THR A 485 -26.15 -30.92 1.09
CA THR A 485 -26.88 -29.94 0.27
C THR A 485 -27.26 -28.70 1.08
N ARG A 486 -27.98 -27.73 0.47
CA ARG A 486 -28.56 -26.58 1.18
C ARG A 486 -29.34 -26.97 2.43
N ALA A 487 -30.10 -28.06 2.39
CA ALA A 487 -30.91 -28.53 3.50
C ALA A 487 -30.06 -29.01 4.70
N ASP A 488 -28.84 -29.45 4.43
CA ASP A 488 -27.91 -29.95 5.44
C ASP A 488 -27.08 -28.83 6.11
N LEU A 489 -27.20 -27.58 5.66
CA LEU A 489 -26.39 -26.45 6.15
C LEU A 489 -26.42 -26.33 7.68
N SER A 490 -27.60 -26.49 8.30
CA SER A 490 -27.75 -26.41 9.75
C SER A 490 -26.92 -27.46 10.49
N ARG A 491 -26.93 -28.70 10.00
CA ARG A 491 -26.14 -29.80 10.55
C ARG A 491 -24.65 -29.57 10.30
N VAL A 492 -24.27 -29.21 9.09
CA VAL A 492 -22.88 -29.00 8.68
C VAL A 492 -22.22 -27.86 9.44
N ILE A 493 -22.90 -26.73 9.63
CA ILE A 493 -22.37 -25.58 10.37
C ILE A 493 -22.22 -25.93 11.86
N ALA A 494 -23.17 -26.65 12.45
CA ALA A 494 -23.10 -27.08 13.85
C ALA A 494 -21.96 -28.06 14.12
N GLU A 495 -21.77 -29.05 13.23
CA GLU A 495 -20.71 -30.06 13.33
C GLU A 495 -19.32 -29.48 13.04
N GLN A 496 -19.20 -28.69 11.97
CA GLN A 496 -17.90 -28.26 11.45
C GLN A 496 -17.45 -26.91 12.01
N ARG A 497 -18.36 -26.04 12.47
CA ARG A 497 -18.07 -24.71 13.02
C ARG A 497 -17.11 -23.88 12.13
N PRO A 498 -17.53 -23.50 10.90
CA PRO A 498 -16.73 -22.65 10.03
C PRO A 498 -16.61 -21.21 10.58
N ASP A 499 -15.45 -20.59 10.34
CA ASP A 499 -15.22 -19.16 10.58
C ASP A 499 -15.77 -18.27 9.45
N ALA A 500 -16.00 -18.82 8.26
CA ALA A 500 -16.65 -18.15 7.14
C ALA A 500 -17.30 -19.16 6.16
N VAL A 501 -18.32 -18.72 5.42
CA VAL A 501 -18.87 -19.44 4.26
C VAL A 501 -18.47 -18.71 2.98
N LEU A 502 -17.77 -19.40 2.08
CA LEU A 502 -17.37 -18.87 0.77
C LEU A 502 -18.31 -19.40 -0.32
N ILE A 503 -19.06 -18.50 -0.96
CA ILE A 503 -19.90 -18.80 -2.11
C ILE A 503 -19.02 -18.84 -3.36
N ALA A 504 -18.73 -20.05 -3.86
CA ALA A 504 -17.88 -20.33 -5.01
C ALA A 504 -18.71 -20.76 -6.24
N ILE A 505 -19.78 -20.00 -6.54
CA ILE A 505 -20.62 -20.23 -7.73
C ILE A 505 -20.61 -18.97 -8.60
N SER A 506 -19.55 -18.78 -9.38
CA SER A 506 -19.32 -17.54 -10.17
C SER A 506 -20.27 -17.34 -11.37
N ARG A 507 -21.15 -18.30 -11.66
CA ARG A 507 -22.23 -18.18 -12.68
C ARG A 507 -23.64 -18.18 -12.08
N ALA A 508 -23.77 -18.19 -10.75
CA ALA A 508 -25.08 -18.19 -10.12
C ALA A 508 -25.81 -16.86 -10.39
N GLY A 509 -27.10 -16.97 -10.71
CA GLY A 509 -27.97 -15.79 -10.71
C GLY A 509 -28.18 -15.25 -9.29
N PRO A 510 -28.51 -13.94 -9.14
CA PRO A 510 -28.76 -13.31 -7.83
C PRO A 510 -29.84 -14.03 -7.00
N ALA A 511 -30.83 -14.66 -7.64
CA ALA A 511 -31.85 -15.48 -6.97
C ALA A 511 -31.27 -16.66 -6.19
N THR A 512 -30.30 -17.36 -6.79
CA THR A 512 -29.61 -18.48 -6.13
C THR A 512 -28.80 -17.98 -4.95
N ILE A 513 -28.06 -16.86 -5.11
CA ILE A 513 -27.25 -16.27 -4.04
C ILE A 513 -28.15 -15.85 -2.86
N ARG A 514 -29.28 -15.18 -3.11
CA ARG A 514 -30.23 -14.82 -2.04
C ARG A 514 -30.80 -16.05 -1.33
N GLY A 515 -31.13 -17.11 -2.07
CA GLY A 515 -31.58 -18.37 -1.48
C GLY A 515 -30.53 -19.00 -0.55
N ILE A 516 -29.24 -18.85 -0.87
CA ILE A 516 -28.13 -19.30 -0.01
C ILE A 516 -28.00 -18.41 1.22
N VAL A 517 -28.04 -17.08 1.05
CA VAL A 517 -27.96 -16.11 2.16
C VAL A 517 -29.12 -16.31 3.15
N GLN A 518 -30.33 -16.56 2.65
CA GLN A 518 -31.50 -16.87 3.46
C GLN A 518 -31.34 -18.19 4.22
N ALA A 519 -30.80 -19.23 3.59
CA ALA A 519 -30.50 -20.49 4.29
C ALA A 519 -29.41 -20.32 5.38
N LEU A 520 -28.57 -19.29 5.25
CA LEU A 520 -27.54 -18.93 6.22
C LEU A 520 -28.01 -17.91 7.28
N GLU A 521 -29.27 -17.46 7.24
CA GLU A 521 -29.79 -16.35 8.06
C GLU A 521 -29.71 -16.64 9.56
N ALA A 522 -29.97 -17.88 9.96
CA ALA A 522 -29.99 -18.32 11.37
C ALA A 522 -28.59 -18.52 12.00
N PHE A 523 -27.50 -18.35 11.25
CA PHE A 523 -26.14 -18.64 11.73
C PHE A 523 -25.31 -17.37 11.85
N LYS A 524 -24.45 -17.27 12.87
CA LYS A 524 -23.50 -16.16 13.01
C LYS A 524 -22.19 -16.44 12.27
N VAL A 525 -22.26 -16.59 10.95
CA VAL A 525 -21.07 -16.89 10.12
C VAL A 525 -20.91 -15.84 9.00
N PRO A 526 -19.74 -15.18 8.86
CA PRO A 526 -19.46 -14.27 7.75
C PRO A 526 -19.63 -14.95 6.38
N ILE A 527 -20.22 -14.23 5.42
CA ILE A 527 -20.42 -14.71 4.05
C ILE A 527 -19.45 -13.98 3.11
N GLN A 528 -18.67 -14.77 2.37
CA GLN A 528 -17.68 -14.29 1.41
C GLN A 528 -18.03 -14.81 0.01
N THR A 529 -17.56 -14.13 -1.02
CA THR A 529 -17.78 -14.54 -2.41
C THR A 529 -16.56 -14.26 -3.29
N LEU A 530 -16.59 -14.82 -4.49
CA LEU A 530 -15.62 -14.57 -5.55
C LEU A 530 -16.23 -13.60 -6.58
N PRO A 531 -15.43 -12.69 -7.17
CA PRO A 531 -15.90 -11.84 -8.26
C PRO A 531 -16.35 -12.68 -9.48
N SER A 532 -17.16 -12.07 -10.34
CA SER A 532 -17.70 -12.77 -11.51
C SER A 532 -16.57 -13.10 -12.49
N LEU A 533 -16.73 -14.19 -13.26
CA LEU A 533 -15.77 -14.58 -14.30
C LEU A 533 -15.56 -13.50 -15.39
N ARG A 534 -16.51 -12.57 -15.55
CA ARG A 534 -16.42 -11.45 -16.50
C ARG A 534 -15.49 -10.33 -16.01
N ASP A 535 -15.34 -10.19 -14.70
CA ASP A 535 -14.47 -9.19 -14.08
C ASP A 535 -13.00 -9.66 -14.03
N LEU A 536 -12.74 -10.91 -14.42
CA LEU A 536 -11.43 -11.54 -14.42
C LEU A 536 -10.76 -11.41 -15.79
N LEU A 537 -9.97 -10.35 -15.98
CA LEU A 537 -9.21 -10.07 -17.21
C LEU A 537 -8.33 -11.24 -17.70
N ASP A 538 -7.83 -12.08 -16.79
CA ASP A 538 -6.92 -13.20 -17.11
C ASP A 538 -7.56 -14.60 -16.97
N GLY A 539 -8.86 -14.69 -16.68
CA GLY A 539 -9.57 -15.98 -16.49
C GLY A 539 -9.06 -16.84 -15.32
N ARG A 540 -8.19 -16.30 -14.45
CA ARG A 540 -7.64 -16.98 -13.28
C ARG A 540 -8.31 -16.46 -12.00
N VAL A 541 -8.93 -17.38 -11.25
CA VAL A 541 -9.47 -17.12 -9.91
C VAL A 541 -8.35 -17.30 -8.89
N THR A 542 -8.07 -16.28 -8.08
CA THR A 542 -7.08 -16.35 -6.99
C THR A 542 -7.70 -16.04 -5.64
N VAL A 543 -7.14 -16.59 -4.57
CA VAL A 543 -7.64 -16.38 -3.20
C VAL A 543 -7.52 -14.93 -2.72
N SER A 544 -6.62 -14.12 -3.31
CA SER A 544 -6.55 -12.68 -3.04
C SER A 544 -7.79 -11.90 -3.47
N GLN A 545 -8.66 -12.51 -4.28
CA GLN A 545 -9.88 -11.89 -4.79
C GLN A 545 -11.12 -12.22 -3.95
N ILE A 546 -10.97 -13.02 -2.89
CA ILE A 546 -12.07 -13.26 -1.94
C ILE A 546 -12.43 -11.93 -1.28
N ARG A 547 -13.70 -11.54 -1.41
CA ARG A 547 -14.27 -10.37 -0.76
C ARG A 547 -15.52 -10.72 0.03
N THR A 548 -15.89 -9.86 0.96
CA THR A 548 -17.20 -9.96 1.63
C THR A 548 -18.29 -9.79 0.58
N LEU A 549 -19.36 -10.58 0.72
CA LEU A 549 -20.55 -10.45 -0.12
C LEU A 549 -21.13 -9.04 0.07
N SER A 550 -21.52 -8.37 -1.01
CA SER A 550 -22.06 -7.02 -0.96
C SER A 550 -23.54 -7.00 -1.37
N VAL A 551 -24.23 -5.87 -1.13
CA VAL A 551 -25.67 -5.75 -1.46
C VAL A 551 -25.88 -5.82 -2.97
N GLU A 552 -24.93 -5.30 -3.74
CA GLU A 552 -24.93 -5.30 -5.19
C GLU A 552 -25.02 -6.74 -5.75
N ASP A 553 -24.37 -7.70 -5.09
CA ASP A 553 -24.38 -9.12 -5.48
C ASP A 553 -25.75 -9.79 -5.31
N LEU A 554 -26.64 -9.20 -4.51
CA LEU A 554 -27.98 -9.71 -4.24
C LEU A 554 -29.03 -9.17 -5.23
N LEU A 555 -28.68 -8.17 -6.05
CA LEU A 555 -29.61 -7.55 -6.99
C LEU A 555 -29.68 -8.28 -8.32
N HIS A 556 -30.90 -8.37 -8.85
CA HIS A 556 -31.31 -9.15 -10.03
C HIS A 556 -30.88 -8.61 -11.40
N ARG A 557 -29.74 -7.94 -11.54
CA ARG A 557 -29.37 -7.39 -12.85
C ARG A 557 -27.98 -7.77 -13.29
N VAL A 558 -27.91 -8.31 -14.51
CA VAL A 558 -26.65 -8.55 -15.22
C VAL A 558 -26.14 -7.17 -15.65
N PRO A 559 -24.90 -6.77 -15.28
CA PRO A 559 -24.34 -5.49 -15.71
C PRO A 559 -24.43 -5.37 -17.23
N ILE A 560 -25.13 -4.35 -17.70
CA ILE A 560 -25.23 -4.04 -19.13
C ILE A 560 -23.87 -3.47 -19.55
N ALA A 561 -23.33 -3.92 -20.68
CA ALA A 561 -22.08 -3.40 -21.21
C ALA A 561 -22.20 -1.89 -21.44
N LEU A 562 -21.43 -1.11 -20.67
CA LEU A 562 -21.50 0.36 -20.61
C LEU A 562 -20.82 1.04 -21.81
N GLU A 563 -19.98 0.31 -22.54
CA GLU A 563 -19.30 0.79 -23.74
C GLU A 563 -20.13 0.44 -24.98
N SER A 564 -20.92 1.41 -25.44
CA SER A 564 -21.63 1.30 -26.71
C SER A 564 -21.12 2.36 -27.68
N GLU A 565 -20.68 1.92 -28.86
CA GLU A 565 -20.22 2.78 -29.95
C GLU A 565 -21.19 3.95 -30.26
N PRO A 566 -22.53 3.78 -30.21
CA PRO A 566 -23.48 4.88 -30.42
C PRO A 566 -23.35 6.02 -29.39
N VAL A 567 -23.09 5.70 -28.12
CA VAL A 567 -22.94 6.71 -27.06
C VAL A 567 -21.66 7.49 -27.28
N ARG A 568 -20.57 6.81 -27.64
CA ARG A 568 -19.29 7.45 -27.95
C ARG A 568 -19.43 8.45 -29.09
N GLN A 569 -20.10 8.08 -30.18
CA GLN A 569 -20.30 8.96 -31.35
C GLN A 569 -21.03 10.26 -31.02
N ILE A 570 -21.92 10.26 -30.03
CA ILE A 570 -22.64 11.47 -29.60
C ILE A 570 -21.84 12.30 -28.60
N VAL A 571 -21.03 11.67 -27.74
CA VAL A 571 -20.32 12.36 -26.65
C VAL A 571 -18.95 12.89 -27.09
N GLU A 572 -18.23 12.14 -27.93
CA GLU A 572 -16.86 12.46 -28.34
C GLU A 572 -16.80 13.81 -29.08
N GLY A 573 -15.87 14.66 -28.65
CA GLY A 573 -15.70 16.00 -29.26
C GLY A 573 -16.81 17.02 -28.99
N LYS A 574 -17.84 16.70 -28.19
CA LYS A 574 -18.91 17.64 -27.83
C LYS A 574 -18.61 18.44 -26.55
N ARG A 575 -19.27 19.59 -26.42
CA ARG A 575 -19.32 20.40 -25.19
C ARG A 575 -20.56 20.01 -24.39
N ILE A 576 -20.36 19.44 -23.21
CA ILE A 576 -21.42 18.84 -22.41
C ILE A 576 -21.53 19.58 -21.10
N LEU A 577 -22.75 19.95 -20.70
CA LEU A 577 -23.06 20.53 -19.40
C LEU A 577 -23.86 19.52 -18.56
N VAL A 578 -23.38 19.24 -17.37
CA VAL A 578 -24.06 18.38 -16.38
C VAL A 578 -24.42 19.25 -15.18
N THR A 579 -25.70 19.35 -14.85
CA THR A 579 -26.16 20.03 -13.63
C THR A 579 -26.38 19.03 -12.51
N GLY A 580 -26.15 19.44 -11.26
CA GLY A 580 -26.21 18.51 -10.13
C GLY A 580 -25.00 17.57 -10.13
N ALA A 581 -23.87 18.05 -10.67
CA ALA A 581 -22.67 17.26 -10.92
C ALA A 581 -22.02 16.73 -9.62
N GLY A 582 -22.25 17.38 -8.48
CA GLY A 582 -21.81 16.91 -7.17
C GLY A 582 -22.72 15.85 -6.55
N GLY A 583 -23.88 15.56 -7.15
CA GLY A 583 -24.82 14.53 -6.71
C GLY A 583 -24.43 13.12 -7.17
N SER A 584 -25.09 12.07 -6.64
CA SER A 584 -24.75 10.67 -6.96
C SER A 584 -24.89 10.33 -8.45
N ILE A 585 -25.97 10.79 -9.10
CA ILE A 585 -26.21 10.55 -10.54
C ILE A 585 -25.36 11.49 -11.41
N GLY A 586 -25.34 12.79 -11.08
CA GLY A 586 -24.56 13.78 -11.82
C GLY A 586 -23.06 13.49 -11.79
N GLY A 587 -22.53 13.06 -10.65
CA GLY A 587 -21.12 12.69 -10.53
C GLY A 587 -20.78 11.47 -11.38
N GLU A 588 -21.65 10.46 -11.40
CA GLU A 588 -21.45 9.30 -12.28
C GLU A 588 -21.58 9.66 -13.77
N LEU A 589 -22.49 10.56 -14.14
CA LEU A 589 -22.55 11.11 -15.50
C LEU A 589 -21.21 11.72 -15.88
N CYS A 590 -20.62 12.54 -14.99
CA CYS A 590 -19.30 13.11 -15.23
C CYS A 590 -18.20 12.05 -15.42
N ARG A 591 -18.21 10.97 -14.62
CA ARG A 591 -17.24 9.86 -14.74
C ARG A 591 -17.33 9.13 -16.08
N GLN A 592 -18.53 8.79 -16.51
CA GLN A 592 -18.70 8.06 -17.78
C GLN A 592 -18.44 8.96 -18.99
N ILE A 593 -18.88 10.21 -18.91
CA ILE A 593 -18.69 11.17 -20.01
C ILE A 593 -17.21 11.48 -20.22
N VAL A 594 -16.43 11.71 -19.17
CA VAL A 594 -15.01 12.06 -19.32
C VAL A 594 -14.20 10.95 -20.01
N ALA A 595 -14.57 9.68 -19.77
CA ALA A 595 -13.97 8.51 -20.41
C ALA A 595 -14.25 8.42 -21.92
N LEU A 596 -15.31 9.08 -22.41
CA LEU A 596 -15.72 9.11 -23.82
C LEU A 596 -15.13 10.31 -24.60
N HIS A 597 -14.11 10.97 -24.05
CA HIS A 597 -13.35 12.04 -24.71
C HIS A 597 -14.19 13.23 -25.24
N PRO A 598 -14.97 13.93 -24.38
CA PRO A 598 -15.67 15.14 -24.77
C PRO A 598 -14.68 16.26 -25.06
N LYS A 599 -15.07 17.24 -25.87
CA LYS A 599 -14.28 18.47 -26.06
C LYS A 599 -14.24 19.31 -24.79
N ARG A 600 -15.34 19.32 -24.04
CA ARG A 600 -15.45 20.03 -22.77
C ARG A 600 -16.55 19.43 -21.91
N LEU A 601 -16.27 19.21 -20.62
CA LEU A 601 -17.25 18.82 -19.61
C LEU A 601 -17.41 19.96 -18.60
N VAL A 602 -18.60 20.58 -18.56
CA VAL A 602 -18.97 21.65 -17.63
C VAL A 602 -19.83 21.05 -16.53
N MET A 603 -19.34 21.10 -15.30
CA MET A 603 -19.99 20.53 -14.13
C MET A 603 -20.56 21.66 -13.28
N VAL A 604 -21.88 21.71 -13.15
CA VAL A 604 -22.58 22.78 -12.43
C VAL A 604 -23.24 22.19 -11.19
N ASP A 605 -22.98 22.77 -10.02
CA ASP A 605 -23.66 22.42 -8.78
C ASP A 605 -23.63 23.59 -7.78
N ARG A 606 -24.62 23.69 -6.90
CA ARG A 606 -24.60 24.65 -5.78
C ARG A 606 -23.83 24.12 -4.58
N TYR A 607 -23.69 22.79 -4.47
CA TYR A 607 -22.99 22.13 -3.38
C TYR A 607 -21.49 22.02 -3.69
N GLU A 608 -20.73 22.98 -3.18
CA GLU A 608 -19.28 23.12 -3.38
C GLU A 608 -18.51 21.82 -3.11
N ASN A 609 -18.71 21.19 -1.95
CA ASN A 609 -17.93 20.01 -1.55
C ASN A 609 -18.14 18.82 -2.49
N GLY A 610 -19.38 18.56 -2.91
CA GLY A 610 -19.68 17.48 -3.86
C GLY A 610 -19.07 17.76 -5.23
N LEU A 611 -19.15 19.02 -5.68
CA LEU A 611 -18.56 19.45 -6.94
C LEU A 611 -17.02 19.38 -6.93
N TYR A 612 -16.39 19.80 -5.84
CA TYR A 612 -14.94 19.71 -5.66
C TYR A 612 -14.48 18.25 -5.68
N ALA A 613 -15.17 17.36 -4.95
CA ALA A 613 -14.83 15.95 -4.88
C ALA A 613 -14.85 15.29 -6.27
N ILE A 614 -15.93 15.48 -7.04
CA ILE A 614 -16.00 14.92 -8.40
C ILE A 614 -14.98 15.58 -9.33
N ALA A 615 -14.77 16.89 -9.23
CA ALA A 615 -13.82 17.60 -10.08
C ALA A 615 -12.39 17.09 -9.90
N CYS A 616 -11.94 16.91 -8.66
CA CYS A 616 -10.65 16.30 -8.36
C CYS A 616 -10.55 14.86 -8.88
N GLU A 617 -11.63 14.09 -8.80
CA GLU A 617 -11.68 12.71 -9.28
C GLU A 617 -11.47 12.64 -10.80
N VAL A 618 -12.27 13.37 -11.58
CA VAL A 618 -12.20 13.33 -13.05
C VAL A 618 -10.98 14.05 -13.62
N ALA A 619 -10.48 15.11 -12.96
CA ALA A 619 -9.32 15.87 -13.40
C ALA A 619 -8.03 15.04 -13.46
N ARG A 620 -7.92 13.96 -12.67
CA ARG A 620 -6.78 13.02 -12.74
C ARG A 620 -6.62 12.39 -14.14
N SER A 621 -7.72 12.26 -14.88
CA SER A 621 -7.76 11.65 -16.21
C SER A 621 -7.85 12.66 -17.36
N ALA A 622 -8.31 13.89 -17.09
CA ALA A 622 -8.68 14.86 -18.12
C ALA A 622 -8.72 16.32 -17.61
N ALA A 623 -7.68 16.77 -16.91
CA ALA A 623 -7.65 18.11 -16.28
C ALA A 623 -7.93 19.28 -17.25
N ASP A 624 -7.56 19.13 -18.53
CA ASP A 624 -7.67 20.15 -19.57
C ASP A 624 -9.10 20.34 -20.12
N ARG A 625 -9.99 19.38 -19.89
CA ARG A 625 -11.35 19.34 -20.48
C ARG A 625 -12.46 19.58 -19.48
N VAL A 626 -12.15 19.57 -18.19
CA VAL A 626 -13.12 19.63 -17.09
C VAL A 626 -13.19 21.04 -16.51
N HIS A 627 -14.40 21.59 -16.39
CA HIS A 627 -14.65 22.88 -15.76
C HIS A 627 -15.73 22.73 -14.69
N ALA A 628 -15.38 22.98 -13.44
CA ALA A 628 -16.32 23.03 -12.33
C ALA A 628 -16.84 24.47 -12.14
N VAL A 629 -18.16 24.63 -12.04
CA VAL A 629 -18.83 25.90 -11.79
C VAL A 629 -19.76 25.76 -10.59
N VAL A 630 -19.43 26.45 -9.51
CA VAL A 630 -20.34 26.56 -8.35
C VAL A 630 -21.43 27.57 -8.72
N ALA A 631 -22.66 27.10 -8.90
CA ALA A 631 -23.79 27.95 -9.28
C ALA A 631 -25.13 27.38 -8.83
N ASP A 632 -26.05 28.26 -8.45
CA ASP A 632 -27.47 27.94 -8.33
C ASP A 632 -28.14 28.04 -9.71
N LEU A 633 -28.96 27.06 -10.07
CA LEU A 633 -29.69 27.07 -11.34
C LEU A 633 -30.72 28.20 -11.44
N THR A 634 -31.17 28.70 -10.30
CA THR A 634 -32.12 29.81 -10.21
C THR A 634 -31.46 31.19 -10.33
N ASP A 635 -30.12 31.27 -10.29
CA ASP A 635 -29.37 32.49 -10.57
C ASP A 635 -29.21 32.71 -12.07
N GLU A 636 -30.10 33.55 -12.62
CA GLU A 636 -30.12 33.84 -14.05
C GLU A 636 -28.84 34.52 -14.54
N SER A 637 -28.25 35.40 -13.74
CA SER A 637 -27.05 36.17 -14.13
C SER A 637 -25.85 35.24 -14.29
N LEU A 638 -25.63 34.39 -13.29
CA LEU A 638 -24.53 33.43 -13.27
C LEU A 638 -24.71 32.37 -14.36
N MET A 639 -25.91 31.82 -14.51
CA MET A 639 -26.18 30.85 -15.57
C MET A 639 -26.00 31.46 -16.95
N ARG A 640 -26.42 32.72 -17.18
CA ARG A 640 -26.17 33.43 -18.45
C ARG A 640 -24.67 33.54 -18.77
N GLN A 641 -23.82 33.75 -17.77
CA GLN A 641 -22.36 33.72 -17.94
C GLN A 641 -21.87 32.31 -18.32
N VAL A 642 -22.39 31.25 -17.71
CA VAL A 642 -22.04 29.86 -18.03
C VAL A 642 -22.38 29.54 -19.49
N TRP A 643 -23.59 29.88 -19.94
CA TRP A 643 -24.03 29.68 -21.33
C TRP A 643 -23.13 30.43 -22.31
N ARG A 644 -22.84 31.70 -22.06
CA ARG A 644 -21.98 32.54 -22.91
C ARG A 644 -20.56 32.00 -23.03
N THR A 645 -20.00 31.53 -21.91
CA THR A 645 -18.60 31.10 -21.81
C THR A 645 -18.37 29.72 -22.40
N HIS A 646 -19.25 28.77 -22.10
CA HIS A 646 -19.02 27.37 -22.43
C HIS A 646 -19.79 26.87 -23.65
N ARG A 647 -20.91 27.50 -24.01
CA ARG A 647 -21.75 27.16 -25.19
C ARG A 647 -22.00 25.65 -25.34
N PRO A 648 -22.65 24.99 -24.36
CA PRO A 648 -22.86 23.55 -24.39
C PRO A 648 -23.73 23.12 -25.58
N GLU A 649 -23.44 21.94 -26.11
CA GLU A 649 -24.17 21.27 -27.20
C GLU A 649 -25.11 20.19 -26.65
N ILE A 650 -24.73 19.58 -25.52
CA ILE A 650 -25.54 18.57 -24.83
C ILE A 650 -25.70 19.01 -23.38
N VAL A 651 -26.91 18.92 -22.86
CA VAL A 651 -27.24 19.23 -21.46
C VAL A 651 -27.86 18.01 -20.80
N LEU A 652 -27.26 17.56 -19.70
CA LEU A 652 -27.76 16.45 -18.88
C LEU A 652 -28.16 17.02 -17.51
N HIS A 653 -29.47 17.10 -17.28
CA HIS A 653 -30.02 17.77 -16.11
C HIS A 653 -30.33 16.76 -14.99
N ALA A 654 -29.44 16.68 -13.99
CA ALA A 654 -29.55 15.81 -12.82
C ALA A 654 -29.73 16.57 -11.48
N ALA A 655 -29.85 17.90 -11.50
CA ALA A 655 -30.07 18.70 -10.29
C ALA A 655 -31.55 18.70 -9.90
N ALA A 656 -31.85 18.26 -8.67
CA ALA A 656 -33.18 18.33 -8.07
C ALA A 656 -33.10 18.08 -6.56
N HIS A 657 -34.07 18.60 -5.81
CA HIS A 657 -34.37 18.12 -4.47
C HIS A 657 -35.19 16.84 -4.56
N LYS A 658 -34.69 15.77 -3.93
CA LYS A 658 -35.23 14.40 -4.06
C LYS A 658 -35.84 13.81 -2.79
N HIS A 659 -35.64 14.44 -1.64
CA HIS A 659 -36.07 13.88 -0.36
C HIS A 659 -37.56 14.17 -0.13
N VAL A 660 -38.41 13.14 -0.29
CA VAL A 660 -39.87 13.27 -0.14
C VAL A 660 -40.26 13.97 1.16
N PRO A 661 -39.83 13.54 2.37
CA PRO A 661 -40.27 14.19 3.61
C PRO A 661 -39.92 15.67 3.67
N LEU A 662 -38.69 16.05 3.28
CA LEU A 662 -38.26 17.44 3.27
C LEU A 662 -39.08 18.30 2.29
N MET A 663 -39.49 17.73 1.16
CA MET A 663 -40.26 18.46 0.14
C MET A 663 -41.76 18.49 0.42
N GLU A 664 -42.28 17.57 1.24
CA GLU A 664 -43.62 17.71 1.83
C GLU A 664 -43.65 18.90 2.82
N ASP A 665 -42.59 19.06 3.62
CA ASP A 665 -42.47 20.16 4.58
C ASP A 665 -42.12 21.50 3.91
N ASN A 666 -41.46 21.47 2.74
CA ASN A 666 -40.99 22.65 2.01
C ASN A 666 -41.46 22.65 0.55
N PRO A 667 -42.77 22.71 0.29
CA PRO A 667 -43.33 22.59 -1.06
C PRO A 667 -42.98 23.76 -1.98
N CYS A 668 -42.89 24.98 -1.44
CA CYS A 668 -42.47 26.15 -2.20
C CYS A 668 -41.03 25.99 -2.74
N GLU A 669 -40.11 25.50 -1.90
CA GLU A 669 -38.73 25.24 -2.31
C GLU A 669 -38.66 24.11 -3.36
N ALA A 670 -39.49 23.07 -3.22
CA ALA A 670 -39.59 22.02 -4.23
C ALA A 670 -39.97 22.60 -5.61
N VAL A 671 -40.92 23.55 -5.66
CA VAL A 671 -41.30 24.24 -6.90
C VAL A 671 -40.16 25.14 -7.42
N LEU A 672 -39.58 25.99 -6.57
CA LEU A 672 -38.51 26.91 -6.98
C LEU A 672 -37.27 26.17 -7.50
N ASN A 673 -36.87 25.08 -6.87
CA ASN A 673 -35.70 24.34 -7.31
C ASN A 673 -36.03 23.40 -8.49
N ASN A 674 -37.05 22.54 -8.38
CA ASN A 674 -37.29 21.50 -9.37
C ASN A 674 -38.03 22.02 -10.61
N VAL A 675 -39.02 22.91 -10.44
CA VAL A 675 -39.84 23.41 -11.56
C VAL A 675 -39.17 24.61 -12.21
N ARG A 676 -38.91 25.69 -11.45
CA ARG A 676 -38.30 26.92 -11.99
C ARG A 676 -36.88 26.68 -12.50
N GLY A 677 -36.07 25.92 -11.76
CA GLY A 677 -34.74 25.50 -12.22
C GLY A 677 -34.77 24.74 -13.56
N SER A 678 -35.73 23.81 -13.72
CA SER A 678 -35.93 23.11 -15.00
C SER A 678 -36.38 24.07 -16.11
N ARG A 679 -37.31 24.98 -15.83
CA ARG A 679 -37.80 25.99 -16.79
C ARG A 679 -36.66 26.86 -17.32
N MET A 680 -35.86 27.43 -16.43
CA MET A 680 -34.75 28.29 -16.80
C MET A 680 -33.72 27.56 -17.68
N LEU A 681 -33.42 26.29 -17.37
CA LEU A 681 -32.52 25.48 -18.19
C LEU A 681 -33.09 25.13 -19.56
N VAL A 682 -34.37 24.75 -19.63
CA VAL A 682 -35.04 24.42 -20.89
C VAL A 682 -35.13 25.64 -21.79
N GLU A 683 -35.57 26.79 -21.27
CA GLU A 683 -35.65 28.05 -22.01
C GLU A 683 -34.26 28.49 -22.52
N ALA A 684 -33.22 28.40 -21.67
CA ALA A 684 -31.86 28.75 -22.06
C ALA A 684 -31.29 27.79 -23.11
N ALA A 685 -31.57 26.49 -23.00
CA ALA A 685 -31.14 25.48 -23.96
C ALA A 685 -31.78 25.70 -25.35
N VAL A 686 -33.07 26.04 -25.39
CA VAL A 686 -33.77 26.42 -26.63
C VAL A 686 -33.17 27.70 -27.22
N ALA A 687 -32.99 28.75 -26.41
CA ALA A 687 -32.46 30.04 -26.87
C ALA A 687 -31.02 29.94 -27.44
N HIS A 688 -30.21 29.00 -26.96
CA HIS A 688 -28.82 28.82 -27.41
C HIS A 688 -28.64 27.69 -28.44
N GLY A 689 -29.71 27.04 -28.89
CA GLY A 689 -29.62 25.99 -29.91
C GLY A 689 -28.90 24.72 -29.45
N VAL A 690 -29.14 24.28 -28.21
CA VAL A 690 -28.61 23.01 -27.69
C VAL A 690 -29.10 21.84 -28.55
N GLU A 691 -28.19 20.96 -28.96
CA GLU A 691 -28.49 19.82 -29.83
C GLU A 691 -29.35 18.77 -29.09
N ARG A 692 -28.99 18.47 -27.83
CA ARG A 692 -29.69 17.47 -27.01
C ARG A 692 -29.83 17.91 -25.55
N PHE A 693 -31.02 17.75 -25.00
CA PHE A 693 -31.33 17.98 -23.59
C PHE A 693 -31.96 16.72 -22.99
N MET A 694 -31.36 16.18 -21.93
CA MET A 694 -31.88 15.02 -21.20
C MET A 694 -32.16 15.37 -19.75
N LEU A 695 -33.43 15.26 -19.35
CA LEU A 695 -33.86 15.39 -17.95
C LEU A 695 -33.77 14.03 -17.25
N VAL A 696 -33.04 13.98 -16.13
CA VAL A 696 -33.12 12.85 -15.20
C VAL A 696 -34.40 12.99 -14.38
N SER A 697 -35.31 12.02 -14.54
CA SER A 697 -36.58 11.91 -13.81
C SER A 697 -36.61 10.66 -12.93
N THR A 698 -37.76 10.36 -12.32
CA THR A 698 -37.94 9.31 -11.31
C THR A 698 -39.28 8.62 -11.49
N ASP A 699 -39.35 7.36 -11.08
CA ASP A 699 -40.61 6.60 -10.89
C ASP A 699 -41.68 7.38 -10.08
N LYS A 700 -41.27 8.21 -9.12
CA LYS A 700 -42.18 9.03 -8.29
C LYS A 700 -42.94 10.12 -9.06
N ALA A 701 -42.55 10.42 -10.30
CA ALA A 701 -43.29 11.32 -11.18
C ALA A 701 -44.53 10.65 -11.79
N VAL A 702 -44.63 9.31 -11.72
CA VAL A 702 -45.77 8.53 -12.20
C VAL A 702 -46.84 8.49 -11.11
N ASN A 703 -48.07 8.89 -11.43
CA ASN A 703 -49.20 8.96 -10.48
C ASN A 703 -48.78 9.55 -9.13
N PRO A 704 -48.22 10.77 -9.10
CA PRO A 704 -47.48 11.26 -7.95
C PRO A 704 -48.36 11.34 -6.71
N THR A 705 -47.82 10.97 -5.56
CA THR A 705 -48.46 11.11 -4.23
C THR A 705 -47.76 12.11 -3.34
N SER A 706 -46.61 12.64 -3.80
CA SER A 706 -45.75 13.58 -3.08
C SER A 706 -45.49 14.85 -3.88
N VAL A 707 -45.18 15.94 -3.18
CA VAL A 707 -44.76 17.23 -3.76
C VAL A 707 -43.50 17.07 -4.60
N MET A 708 -42.54 16.27 -4.13
CA MET A 708 -41.33 15.96 -4.90
C MET A 708 -41.67 15.25 -6.23
N GLY A 709 -42.55 14.26 -6.20
CA GLY A 709 -42.99 13.54 -7.39
C GLY A 709 -43.72 14.44 -8.40
N VAL A 710 -44.68 15.25 -7.93
CA VAL A 710 -45.47 16.11 -8.83
C VAL A 710 -44.62 17.23 -9.45
N THR A 711 -43.67 17.82 -8.71
CA THR A 711 -42.76 18.82 -9.28
C THR A 711 -41.86 18.24 -10.38
N LYS A 712 -41.42 16.99 -10.24
CA LYS A 712 -40.71 16.27 -11.31
C LYS A 712 -41.61 15.96 -12.50
N ARG A 713 -42.88 15.62 -12.28
CA ARG A 713 -43.86 15.44 -13.36
C ARG A 713 -44.08 16.74 -14.15
N VAL A 714 -44.19 17.88 -13.48
CA VAL A 714 -44.28 19.20 -14.15
C VAL A 714 -43.02 19.48 -14.98
N ALA A 715 -41.82 19.13 -14.48
CA ALA A 715 -40.58 19.24 -15.25
C ALA A 715 -40.56 18.33 -16.50
N GLU A 716 -41.12 17.12 -16.43
CA GLU A 716 -41.30 16.27 -17.62
C GLU A 716 -42.20 16.93 -18.65
N MET A 717 -43.36 17.44 -18.21
CA MET A 717 -44.33 18.12 -19.09
C MET A 717 -43.70 19.33 -19.78
N LEU A 718 -42.89 20.11 -19.06
CA LEU A 718 -42.13 21.23 -19.60
C LEU A 718 -41.14 20.78 -20.69
N VAL A 719 -40.39 19.70 -20.50
CA VAL A 719 -39.47 19.18 -21.53
C VAL A 719 -40.24 18.75 -22.77
N GLN A 720 -41.43 18.19 -22.60
CA GLN A 720 -42.29 17.78 -23.71
C GLN A 720 -42.86 18.94 -24.53
N THR A 721 -42.98 20.16 -23.98
CA THR A 721 -43.53 21.31 -24.71
C THR A 721 -42.64 21.83 -25.83
N VAL A 722 -41.35 21.47 -25.85
CA VAL A 722 -40.38 21.88 -26.88
C VAL A 722 -40.60 21.14 -28.21
N ASN A 723 -41.65 20.30 -28.30
CA ASN A 723 -42.01 19.41 -29.40
C ASN A 723 -41.84 20.03 -30.80
N GLY A 724 -40.95 19.46 -31.61
CA GLY A 724 -40.83 19.65 -33.06
C GLY A 724 -40.47 21.04 -33.59
N ASN A 725 -40.62 22.10 -32.78
CA ASN A 725 -40.44 23.50 -33.17
C ASN A 725 -39.17 24.13 -32.55
N GLY A 726 -38.49 23.43 -31.65
CA GLY A 726 -37.20 23.84 -31.08
C GLY A 726 -36.00 23.38 -31.92
N PRO A 727 -34.82 24.01 -31.78
CA PRO A 727 -33.61 23.69 -32.55
C PRO A 727 -32.92 22.36 -32.17
N GLY A 728 -33.46 21.59 -31.23
CA GLY A 728 -32.80 20.39 -30.69
C GLY A 728 -33.74 19.33 -30.11
N VAL A 729 -33.16 18.23 -29.65
CA VAL A 729 -33.88 17.05 -29.13
C VAL A 729 -33.99 17.10 -27.61
N PHE A 730 -35.20 17.19 -27.10
CA PHE A 730 -35.50 17.25 -25.67
C PHE A 730 -36.17 15.95 -25.23
N ALA A 731 -35.67 15.32 -24.17
CA ALA A 731 -36.19 14.06 -23.65
C ALA A 731 -36.03 13.97 -22.13
N ALA A 732 -36.77 13.05 -21.51
CA ALA A 732 -36.64 12.71 -20.10
C ALA A 732 -36.46 11.20 -19.93
N VAL A 733 -35.77 10.78 -18.87
CA VAL A 733 -35.61 9.35 -18.53
C VAL A 733 -36.01 9.10 -17.08
N ARG A 734 -36.90 8.13 -16.86
CA ARG A 734 -37.36 7.67 -15.55
C ARG A 734 -36.63 6.40 -15.16
N PHE A 735 -36.23 6.35 -13.90
CA PHE A 735 -35.80 5.12 -13.26
C PHE A 735 -36.16 5.15 -11.77
N GLY A 736 -36.11 3.98 -11.15
CA GLY A 736 -36.40 3.82 -9.73
C GLY A 736 -35.21 4.17 -8.84
N ASN A 737 -35.14 3.55 -7.66
CA ASN A 737 -34.05 3.83 -6.74
C ASN A 737 -32.71 3.31 -7.29
N VAL A 738 -31.65 4.02 -6.95
CA VAL A 738 -30.27 3.58 -7.21
C VAL A 738 -29.57 3.24 -5.90
N LEU A 739 -28.80 2.16 -5.89
CA LEU A 739 -28.06 1.71 -4.71
C LEU A 739 -27.03 2.74 -4.24
N ALA A 740 -26.81 2.81 -2.93
CA ALA A 740 -25.79 3.63 -2.28
C ALA A 740 -25.81 5.12 -2.63
N SER A 741 -26.92 5.66 -3.14
CA SER A 741 -27.03 7.11 -3.35
C SER A 741 -27.11 7.88 -2.03
N SER A 742 -26.66 9.13 -2.03
CA SER A 742 -26.61 9.98 -0.84
C SER A 742 -27.98 10.09 -0.18
N GLY A 743 -28.05 9.83 1.13
CA GLY A 743 -29.28 9.89 1.92
C GLY A 743 -30.33 8.83 1.56
N SER A 744 -29.94 7.71 0.95
CA SER A 744 -30.84 6.58 0.70
C SER A 744 -30.93 5.62 1.89
N VAL A 745 -31.86 4.66 1.81
CA VAL A 745 -32.15 3.70 2.89
C VAL A 745 -30.96 2.79 3.22
N VAL A 746 -30.13 2.44 2.23
CA VAL A 746 -29.01 1.51 2.42
C VAL A 746 -27.91 2.12 3.32
N PRO A 747 -27.36 3.32 3.04
CA PRO A 747 -26.46 4.00 3.97
C PRO A 747 -27.04 4.18 5.38
N GLN A 748 -28.33 4.49 5.48
CA GLN A 748 -29.00 4.62 6.77
C GLN A 748 -28.99 3.30 7.55
N PHE A 749 -29.39 2.20 6.93
CA PHE A 749 -29.37 0.87 7.55
C PHE A 749 -27.95 0.46 7.95
N LEU A 750 -26.96 0.73 7.11
CA LEU A 750 -25.56 0.44 7.45
C LEU A 750 -25.08 1.22 8.68
N GLU A 751 -25.46 2.49 8.82
CA GLU A 751 -25.12 3.29 10.01
C GLU A 751 -25.89 2.83 11.25
N GLU A 752 -27.18 2.47 11.12
CA GLU A 752 -28.00 1.88 12.19
C GLU A 752 -27.39 0.55 12.68
N ILE A 753 -26.98 -0.32 11.76
CA ILE A 753 -26.30 -1.59 12.07
C ILE A 753 -24.95 -1.33 12.76
N LYS A 754 -24.14 -0.40 12.23
CA LYS A 754 -22.82 -0.08 12.78
C LYS A 754 -22.90 0.52 14.18
N SER A 755 -23.95 1.26 14.49
CA SER A 755 -24.23 1.81 15.81
C SER A 755 -24.88 0.80 16.77
N GLY A 756 -25.17 -0.42 16.32
CA GLY A 756 -25.84 -1.46 17.10
C GLY A 756 -27.31 -1.17 17.41
N GLY A 757 -27.88 -0.17 16.74
CA GLY A 757 -29.27 0.26 16.92
C GLY A 757 -30.26 -0.59 16.11
N PRO A 758 -31.56 -0.52 16.43
CA PRO A 758 -32.57 -1.20 15.62
C PRO A 758 -32.64 -0.60 14.22
N VAL A 759 -32.76 -1.46 13.21
CA VAL A 759 -32.98 -1.05 11.83
C VAL A 759 -34.45 -0.65 11.64
N LYS A 760 -34.69 0.56 11.13
CA LYS A 760 -36.04 1.14 11.04
C LYS A 760 -36.64 0.90 9.66
N VAL A 761 -37.58 -0.03 9.56
CA VAL A 761 -38.28 -0.33 8.30
C VAL A 761 -39.64 0.35 8.30
N THR A 762 -39.94 1.13 7.26
CA THR A 762 -41.17 1.91 7.20
C THR A 762 -42.44 1.05 7.23
N HIS A 763 -42.50 -0.02 6.44
CA HIS A 763 -43.64 -0.94 6.36
C HIS A 763 -43.19 -2.33 5.87
N PRO A 764 -43.75 -3.45 6.38
CA PRO A 764 -43.33 -4.81 6.02
C PRO A 764 -43.49 -5.14 4.53
N GLU A 765 -44.54 -4.63 3.89
CA GLU A 765 -44.81 -4.83 2.46
C GLU A 765 -44.24 -3.73 1.54
N MET A 766 -43.41 -2.83 2.05
CA MET A 766 -42.81 -1.79 1.21
C MET A 766 -41.81 -2.38 0.20
N ARG A 767 -41.98 -2.06 -1.08
CA ARG A 767 -41.18 -2.57 -2.20
C ARG A 767 -40.61 -1.44 -3.04
N ARG A 768 -39.36 -1.59 -3.50
CA ARG A 768 -38.68 -0.62 -4.37
C ARG A 768 -37.90 -1.32 -5.47
N TYR A 769 -37.82 -0.65 -6.62
CA TYR A 769 -36.88 -1.00 -7.68
C TYR A 769 -35.48 -0.53 -7.31
N PHE A 770 -34.45 -1.34 -7.63
CA PHE A 770 -33.05 -0.97 -7.42
C PHE A 770 -32.23 -1.23 -8.67
N MET A 771 -31.34 -0.30 -8.98
CA MET A 771 -30.31 -0.43 -10.00
C MET A 771 -28.98 0.11 -9.49
N LEU A 772 -27.85 -0.30 -10.07
CA LEU A 772 -26.56 0.30 -9.79
C LEU A 772 -26.47 1.70 -10.41
N ILE A 773 -25.77 2.62 -9.75
CA ILE A 773 -25.57 3.98 -10.25
C ILE A 773 -24.89 3.99 -11.64
N PRO A 774 -23.77 3.27 -11.87
CA PRO A 774 -23.14 3.21 -13.20
C PRO A 774 -24.05 2.64 -14.28
N GLU A 775 -24.87 1.65 -13.93
CA GLU A 775 -25.80 1.01 -14.85
C GLU A 775 -26.94 1.94 -15.26
N ALA A 776 -27.55 2.63 -14.29
CA ALA A 776 -28.59 3.63 -14.55
C ALA A 776 -28.06 4.73 -15.46
N VAL A 777 -26.87 5.26 -15.16
CA VAL A 777 -26.24 6.32 -15.94
C VAL A 777 -25.85 5.87 -17.34
N GLY A 778 -25.34 4.65 -17.51
CA GLY A 778 -25.07 4.10 -18.83
C GLY A 778 -26.32 4.01 -19.70
N LEU A 779 -27.44 3.59 -19.12
CA LEU A 779 -28.73 3.56 -19.81
C LEU A 779 -29.30 4.97 -20.08
N VAL A 780 -29.07 5.94 -19.19
CA VAL A 780 -29.40 7.35 -19.45
C VAL A 780 -28.63 7.85 -20.68
N LEU A 781 -27.32 7.57 -20.78
CA LEU A 781 -26.51 7.96 -21.93
C LEU A 781 -26.97 7.26 -23.21
N GLN A 782 -27.35 5.98 -23.14
CA GLN A 782 -27.97 5.30 -24.28
C GLN A 782 -29.31 5.94 -24.68
N ALA A 783 -30.16 6.33 -23.74
CA ALA A 783 -31.41 7.03 -24.03
C ALA A 783 -31.19 8.37 -24.77
N VAL A 784 -30.08 9.09 -24.49
CA VAL A 784 -29.70 10.31 -25.23
C VAL A 784 -29.52 10.03 -26.72
N THR A 785 -29.00 8.84 -27.07
CA THR A 785 -28.81 8.42 -28.47
C THR A 785 -30.13 8.05 -29.17
N LEU A 786 -31.10 7.52 -28.43
CA LEU A 786 -32.38 7.06 -28.95
C LEU A 786 -33.42 8.17 -29.10
N ALA A 787 -33.24 9.27 -28.38
CA ALA A 787 -34.17 10.39 -28.38
C ALA A 787 -34.31 11.02 -29.78
N LYS A 788 -35.56 11.18 -30.22
CA LYS A 788 -35.95 11.85 -31.47
C LYS A 788 -36.79 13.12 -31.23
N GLY A 789 -37.22 13.36 -29.99
CA GLY A 789 -37.85 14.60 -29.53
C GLY A 789 -39.11 14.36 -28.72
N SER A 790 -39.28 15.10 -27.62
CA SER A 790 -40.37 14.98 -26.64
C SER A 790 -40.59 13.56 -26.09
N ASP A 791 -39.57 12.71 -26.16
CA ASP A 791 -39.61 11.34 -25.70
C ASP A 791 -39.47 11.29 -24.17
N ILE A 792 -40.32 10.50 -23.53
CA ILE A 792 -40.09 10.04 -22.16
C ILE A 792 -39.62 8.59 -22.25
N PHE A 793 -38.52 8.26 -21.59
CA PHE A 793 -38.03 6.90 -21.48
C PHE A 793 -38.24 6.37 -20.05
N ALA A 794 -38.48 5.08 -19.91
CA ALA A 794 -38.45 4.37 -18.64
C ALA A 794 -37.42 3.24 -18.72
N LEU A 795 -36.54 3.16 -17.72
CA LEU A 795 -35.55 2.08 -17.65
C LEU A 795 -36.20 0.82 -17.09
N GLU A 796 -35.88 -0.33 -17.68
CA GLU A 796 -36.40 -1.63 -17.22
C GLU A 796 -35.72 -2.03 -15.91
N MET A 797 -36.38 -1.84 -14.76
CA MET A 797 -35.74 -1.97 -13.46
C MET A 797 -35.64 -3.41 -12.92
N GLY A 798 -36.25 -4.39 -13.60
CA GLY A 798 -36.36 -5.76 -13.09
C GLY A 798 -37.35 -5.88 -11.92
N GLU A 799 -37.17 -6.90 -11.07
CA GLU A 799 -38.10 -7.16 -9.98
C GLU A 799 -37.97 -6.18 -8.81
N GLN A 800 -39.10 -5.80 -8.21
CA GLN A 800 -39.10 -5.02 -6.98
C GLN A 800 -38.58 -5.84 -5.79
N VAL A 801 -37.76 -5.20 -4.94
CA VAL A 801 -37.22 -5.80 -3.72
C VAL A 801 -37.98 -5.26 -2.50
N LYS A 802 -38.37 -6.15 -1.58
CA LYS A 802 -38.95 -5.74 -0.29
C LYS A 802 -37.86 -5.07 0.56
N ILE A 803 -38.17 -3.91 1.13
CA ILE A 803 -37.24 -3.18 2.01
C ILE A 803 -36.92 -3.97 3.28
N LEU A 804 -37.88 -4.75 3.79
CA LEU A 804 -37.65 -5.67 4.90
C LEU A 804 -36.57 -6.72 4.57
N ASP A 805 -36.64 -7.33 3.39
CA ASP A 805 -35.66 -8.34 2.96
C ASP A 805 -34.28 -7.70 2.75
N LEU A 806 -34.24 -6.47 2.22
CA LEU A 806 -33.01 -5.69 2.11
C LEU A 806 -32.37 -5.41 3.48
N ALA A 807 -33.17 -5.02 4.48
CA ALA A 807 -32.71 -4.80 5.86
C ALA A 807 -32.11 -6.07 6.46
N ARG A 808 -32.82 -7.21 6.36
CA ARG A 808 -32.35 -8.52 6.84
C ARG A 808 -31.03 -8.91 6.19
N ASN A 809 -30.94 -8.77 4.87
CA ASN A 809 -29.73 -9.06 4.12
C ASN A 809 -28.56 -8.17 4.57
N LEU A 810 -28.77 -6.87 4.76
CA LEU A 810 -27.74 -5.94 5.23
C LEU A 810 -27.20 -6.27 6.63
N ILE A 811 -28.09 -6.61 7.56
CA ILE A 811 -27.70 -7.11 8.90
C ILE A 811 -26.82 -8.35 8.75
N ARG A 812 -27.24 -9.28 7.87
CA ARG A 812 -26.54 -10.54 7.65
C ARG A 812 -25.16 -10.37 7.02
N LEU A 813 -25.05 -9.51 6.00
CA LEU A 813 -23.77 -9.16 5.36
C LEU A 813 -22.80 -8.51 6.36
N SER A 814 -23.32 -7.87 7.41
CA SER A 814 -22.53 -7.31 8.51
C SER A 814 -22.08 -8.36 9.55
N GLY A 815 -22.42 -9.64 9.34
CA GLY A 815 -22.04 -10.75 10.22
C GLY A 815 -22.94 -10.94 11.44
N LEU A 816 -24.10 -10.28 11.46
CA LEU A 816 -25.04 -10.28 12.58
C LEU A 816 -26.31 -11.07 12.23
N VAL A 817 -27.06 -11.49 13.26
CA VAL A 817 -28.34 -12.20 13.09
C VAL A 817 -29.52 -11.22 13.17
N PRO A 818 -30.34 -11.09 12.11
CA PRO A 818 -31.49 -10.18 12.10
C PRO A 818 -32.57 -10.62 13.10
N GLY A 819 -33.11 -9.67 13.87
CA GLY A 819 -34.16 -9.90 14.88
C GLY A 819 -33.66 -10.39 16.24
N ASP A 820 -32.44 -10.93 16.32
CA ASP A 820 -31.79 -11.36 17.57
C ASP A 820 -30.73 -10.34 18.02
N GLU A 821 -29.69 -10.13 17.21
CA GLU A 821 -28.62 -9.17 17.53
C GLU A 821 -28.95 -7.74 17.10
N ILE A 822 -29.70 -7.57 16.01
CA ILE A 822 -30.18 -6.27 15.52
C ILE A 822 -31.70 -6.34 15.35
N PRO A 823 -32.48 -5.64 16.20
CA PRO A 823 -33.93 -5.60 16.06
C PRO A 823 -34.35 -4.85 14.79
N ILE A 824 -35.46 -5.27 14.18
CA ILE A 824 -36.12 -4.52 13.09
C ILE A 824 -37.41 -3.91 13.64
N VAL A 825 -37.52 -2.58 13.60
CA VAL A 825 -38.67 -1.84 14.13
C VAL A 825 -39.45 -1.18 13.00
N PHE A 826 -40.77 -1.29 13.05
CA PHE A 826 -41.65 -0.67 12.07
C PHE A 826 -42.09 0.74 12.49
N THR A 827 -41.89 1.74 11.63
CA THR A 827 -42.10 3.18 11.95
C THR A 827 -43.29 3.84 11.23
N ALA A 828 -44.06 3.07 10.46
CA ALA A 828 -45.17 3.50 9.58
C ALA A 828 -44.76 4.33 8.34
N PRO A 829 -45.53 4.26 7.23
CA PRO A 829 -45.37 5.12 6.05
C PRO A 829 -45.41 6.61 6.37
N ARG A 830 -44.49 7.37 5.76
CA ARG A 830 -44.45 8.83 5.88
C ARG A 830 -45.38 9.49 4.86
N PRO A 831 -45.79 10.76 5.08
CA PRO A 831 -46.57 11.51 4.11
C PRO A 831 -45.96 11.48 2.71
N GLY A 832 -46.80 11.28 1.69
CA GLY A 832 -46.39 11.20 0.29
C GLY A 832 -45.70 9.90 -0.15
N GLU A 833 -45.34 8.97 0.74
CA GLU A 833 -44.71 7.70 0.37
C GLU A 833 -45.71 6.65 -0.14
N LYS A 834 -45.30 5.90 -1.18
CA LYS A 834 -46.04 4.74 -1.69
C LYS A 834 -45.53 3.42 -1.10
N LEU A 835 -46.39 2.40 -1.02
CA LEU A 835 -45.94 1.05 -0.69
C LEU A 835 -45.13 0.42 -1.83
N SER A 836 -45.54 0.65 -3.08
CA SER A 836 -44.84 0.23 -4.29
C SER A 836 -44.84 1.36 -5.32
N GLU A 837 -43.72 1.52 -6.02
CA GLU A 837 -43.58 2.51 -7.09
C GLU A 837 -44.00 1.92 -8.45
N GLU A 838 -44.36 2.80 -9.39
CA GLU A 838 -44.78 2.44 -10.75
C GLU A 838 -43.84 3.11 -11.76
N LEU A 839 -43.51 2.43 -12.86
CA LEU A 839 -42.66 2.98 -13.92
C LEU A 839 -43.47 3.61 -15.07
N VAL A 840 -44.72 3.20 -15.22
CA VAL A 840 -45.63 3.59 -16.30
C VAL A 840 -46.99 3.91 -15.70
N GLY A 841 -47.54 5.08 -16.05
CA GLY A 841 -48.86 5.50 -15.60
C GLY A 841 -49.98 4.73 -16.30
N LYS A 842 -51.20 4.78 -15.75
CA LYS A 842 -52.37 4.13 -16.35
C LYS A 842 -52.77 4.76 -17.70
N ASP A 843 -52.47 6.05 -17.86
CA ASP A 843 -52.80 6.85 -19.04
C ASP A 843 -51.63 6.97 -20.04
N GLU A 844 -50.58 6.16 -19.85
CA GLU A 844 -49.37 6.16 -20.67
C GLU A 844 -49.24 4.85 -21.47
N GLU A 845 -48.80 4.94 -22.72
CA GLU A 845 -48.53 3.78 -23.57
C GLU A 845 -47.04 3.47 -23.64
N VAL A 846 -46.70 2.18 -23.66
CA VAL A 846 -45.32 1.69 -23.73
C VAL A 846 -45.00 1.23 -25.15
N GLU A 847 -43.97 1.82 -25.74
CA GLU A 847 -43.38 1.40 -27.02
C GLU A 847 -41.99 0.78 -26.75
N PRO A 848 -41.67 -0.39 -27.32
CA PRO A 848 -40.32 -0.95 -27.27
C PRO A 848 -39.31 -0.02 -27.96
N SER A 849 -38.11 0.13 -27.40
CA SER A 849 -36.99 0.78 -28.08
C SER A 849 -36.05 -0.25 -28.72
N SER A 850 -35.06 0.21 -29.49
CA SER A 850 -34.01 -0.66 -30.04
C SER A 850 -33.07 -1.23 -28.97
N VAL A 851 -33.16 -0.76 -27.72
CA VAL A 851 -32.43 -1.28 -26.56
C VAL A 851 -33.45 -1.90 -25.62
N ALA A 852 -33.37 -3.22 -25.42
CA ALA A 852 -34.36 -3.97 -24.63
C ALA A 852 -34.57 -3.44 -23.19
N SER A 853 -33.53 -2.86 -22.60
CA SER A 853 -33.56 -2.31 -21.24
C SER A 853 -34.11 -0.88 -21.13
N ILE A 854 -34.56 -0.29 -22.25
CA ILE A 854 -35.10 1.07 -22.33
C ILE A 854 -36.47 1.00 -23.03
N LEU A 855 -37.50 1.44 -22.33
CA LEU A 855 -38.87 1.54 -22.82
C LEU A 855 -39.16 3.00 -23.19
N ARG A 856 -39.83 3.24 -24.31
CA ARG A 856 -40.32 4.58 -24.67
C ARG A 856 -41.77 4.73 -24.20
N ILE A 857 -42.08 5.87 -23.62
CA ILE A 857 -43.38 6.17 -23.02
C ILE A 857 -44.05 7.29 -23.82
N ARG A 858 -45.28 7.05 -24.27
CA ARG A 858 -46.15 8.06 -24.89
C ARG A 858 -47.20 8.50 -23.88
N SER A 859 -47.19 9.79 -23.54
CA SER A 859 -48.23 10.39 -22.70
C SER A 859 -49.34 10.95 -23.61
N ARG A 860 -50.60 10.60 -23.33
CA ARG A 860 -51.77 11.06 -24.12
C ARG A 860 -52.26 12.45 -23.72
N ALA A 861 -51.83 12.98 -22.58
CA ALA A 861 -52.29 14.27 -22.06
C ALA A 861 -51.12 15.24 -21.89
N VAL A 862 -51.12 16.32 -22.68
CA VAL A 862 -50.25 17.48 -22.47
C VAL A 862 -51.17 18.70 -22.47
N LEU A 863 -51.16 19.48 -21.39
CA LEU A 863 -51.73 20.83 -21.40
C LEU A 863 -51.11 21.60 -22.57
N GLU A 864 -51.90 22.42 -23.26
CA GLU A 864 -51.38 23.29 -24.33
C GLU A 864 -50.11 24.03 -23.83
N PRO A 865 -48.99 24.01 -24.58
CA PRO A 865 -47.70 24.54 -24.12
C PRO A 865 -47.76 25.92 -23.48
N ALA A 866 -48.52 26.85 -24.07
CA ALA A 866 -48.69 28.20 -23.55
C ALA A 866 -49.43 28.23 -22.21
N ALA A 867 -50.47 27.40 -22.05
CA ALA A 867 -51.21 27.29 -20.80
C ALA A 867 -50.34 26.70 -19.68
N LEU A 868 -49.51 25.69 -20.00
CA LEU A 868 -48.58 25.10 -19.03
C LEU A 868 -47.54 26.12 -18.55
N VAL A 869 -46.93 26.89 -19.46
CA VAL A 869 -45.93 27.91 -19.09
C VAL A 869 -46.55 29.01 -18.21
N THR A 870 -47.78 29.45 -18.51
CA THR A 870 -48.50 30.40 -17.66
C THR A 870 -48.77 29.83 -16.27
N ALA A 871 -49.24 28.57 -16.19
CA ALA A 871 -49.50 27.91 -14.92
C ALA A 871 -48.21 27.70 -14.10
N ILE A 872 -47.08 27.41 -14.75
CA ILE A 872 -45.77 27.32 -14.09
C ILE A 872 -45.35 28.69 -13.52
N ARG A 873 -45.54 29.79 -14.24
CA ARG A 873 -45.24 31.13 -13.70
C ARG A 873 -46.09 31.48 -12.49
N GLN A 874 -47.37 31.12 -12.51
CA GLN A 874 -48.24 31.26 -11.34
C GLN A 874 -47.77 30.41 -10.15
N LEU A 875 -47.33 29.17 -10.38
CA LEU A 875 -46.70 28.34 -9.33
C LEU A 875 -45.47 29.01 -8.73
N GLU A 876 -44.63 29.64 -9.56
CA GLU A 876 -43.42 30.34 -9.11
C GLU A 876 -43.75 31.56 -8.26
N GLU A 877 -44.77 32.33 -8.64
CA GLU A 877 -45.26 33.48 -7.88
C GLU A 877 -45.81 33.05 -6.52
N LEU A 878 -46.67 32.02 -6.50
CA LEU A 878 -47.21 31.45 -5.26
C LEU A 878 -46.11 30.91 -4.34
N ALA A 879 -45.11 30.23 -4.92
CA ALA A 879 -43.97 29.73 -4.16
C ALA A 879 -43.12 30.88 -3.57
N ALA A 880 -42.94 31.97 -4.30
CA ALA A 880 -42.17 33.13 -3.85
C ALA A 880 -42.84 33.90 -2.71
N VAL A 881 -44.19 33.97 -2.69
CA VAL A 881 -44.95 34.58 -1.59
C VAL A 881 -45.24 33.61 -0.43
N GLY A 882 -44.95 32.32 -0.60
CA GLY A 882 -45.12 31.30 0.43
C GLY A 882 -46.52 30.72 0.57
N ASP A 883 -47.42 30.94 -0.40
CA ASP A 883 -48.79 30.41 -0.35
C ASP A 883 -48.83 28.93 -0.74
N THR A 884 -48.60 28.08 0.26
CA THR A 884 -48.55 26.63 0.09
C THR A 884 -49.90 26.03 -0.28
N VAL A 885 -51.02 26.60 0.18
CA VAL A 885 -52.36 26.03 -0.06
C VAL A 885 -52.73 26.19 -1.52
N ALA A 886 -52.67 27.43 -2.03
CA ALA A 886 -52.96 27.72 -3.43
C ALA A 886 -51.97 27.01 -4.36
N LEU A 887 -50.70 26.88 -3.96
CA LEU A 887 -49.68 26.15 -4.71
C LEU A 887 -50.05 24.67 -4.87
N LEU A 888 -50.48 23.99 -3.81
CA LEU A 888 -50.87 22.58 -3.87
C LEU A 888 -52.15 22.37 -4.69
N GLU A 889 -53.11 23.31 -4.63
CA GLU A 889 -54.30 23.28 -5.48
C GLU A 889 -53.96 23.43 -6.95
N LEU A 890 -53.06 24.37 -7.29
CA LEU A 890 -52.60 24.57 -8.66
C LEU A 890 -51.80 23.37 -9.17
N LEU A 891 -50.97 22.73 -8.34
CA LEU A 891 -50.28 21.48 -8.71
C LEU A 891 -51.27 20.35 -9.04
N ARG A 892 -52.38 20.22 -8.30
CA ARG A 892 -53.45 19.25 -8.62
C ARG A 892 -54.16 19.59 -9.92
N ALA A 893 -54.36 20.87 -10.21
CA ALA A 893 -54.97 21.30 -11.47
C ALA A 893 -54.06 21.01 -12.68
N ILE A 894 -52.74 21.22 -12.55
CA ILE A 894 -51.77 20.95 -13.61
C ILE A 894 -51.56 19.45 -13.82
N VAL A 895 -51.54 18.67 -12.75
CA VAL A 895 -51.33 17.21 -12.78
C VAL A 895 -52.53 16.52 -12.12
N PRO A 896 -53.60 16.21 -12.87
CA PRO A 896 -54.81 15.59 -12.31
C PRO A 896 -54.59 14.24 -11.63
N THR A 897 -53.53 13.52 -12.00
CA THR A 897 -53.11 12.25 -11.38
C THR A 897 -52.38 12.43 -10.03
N TYR A 898 -52.19 13.67 -9.58
CA TYR A 898 -51.58 13.97 -8.28
C TYR A 898 -52.60 13.78 -7.15
N HIS A 899 -52.42 12.69 -6.40
CA HIS A 899 -53.24 12.37 -5.24
C HIS A 899 -52.37 12.39 -3.98
N PRO A 900 -52.25 13.53 -3.28
CA PRO A 900 -51.43 13.61 -2.07
C PRO A 900 -51.91 12.61 -1.02
N SER A 901 -50.99 11.77 -0.55
CA SER A 901 -51.28 10.79 0.50
C SER A 901 -51.35 11.49 1.86
N SER A 902 -52.48 11.38 2.55
CA SER A 902 -52.70 11.91 3.90
C SER A 902 -52.17 11.01 5.02
N ALA A 903 -51.55 9.87 4.69
CA ALA A 903 -50.99 8.95 5.67
C ALA A 903 -49.81 9.60 6.41
N GLY A 904 -50.03 10.02 7.66
CA GLY A 904 -48.99 10.53 8.56
C GLY A 904 -49.22 11.92 9.16
N ARG A 905 -50.33 12.62 8.89
CA ARG A 905 -50.76 13.73 9.76
C ARG A 905 -51.47 13.17 11.00
N GLY A 906 -50.67 12.66 11.93
CA GLY A 906 -51.07 12.39 13.31
C GLY A 906 -50.73 13.57 14.20
#